data_AF-A0A4P7WVQ7-F1
#
_entry.id   AF-A0A4P7WVQ7-F1
#
_cell.length_a   1.000
_cell.length_b   1.000
_cell.length_c   1.000
_cell.angle_alpha   90.00
_cell.angle_beta   90.00
_cell.angle_gamma   90.00
#
_symmetry.space_group_name_H-M   'P 1'
#
loop_
_entity.id
_entity.type
_entity.pdbx_description
1 polymer ?
#
loop_
_entity_poly.entity_id
_entity_poly.type
_entity_poly.pdbx_seq_one_letter_code
_entity_poly.pdbx_strand_id
1 'polypeptide(L)'
;MKETSNKFLISAILLGLAFHGSAIFFTLETTYDALIHLFFADHYANSWFEPWNYEWYTGFTVQSYPPLVHQTIGLFSLVGGLKFGMFSVALIAIVLFITGAYRFSLMMTGNKTVAGYATALAVFSSSFVETLHIFGQLPSIIGVSVLMHALPEIYLWLKTGKLWYLATSLSLIAVTVTSHHVTPIFGMIFFIFPLIGMVIMDVSREQVNTMKEVTFKIFLNSFFKLFKRIVSFGMLSLVLIVGCIFPYWLNSKANPITQVPIPHGSRDNFLEITSSGLVFFLIPWGVLLVVLPYIFYRYYSKRYLFFGLSITICTILGTGGTTPVPLKMLGETAFNILTLDRFTLWASILSIPMLGEFAYRFVEGDLKTLIQSKFGAIYHRIIGGILAGLFVFMVVFTMSLNYFRPSQPQKIKMLPIVNFLNQDDHDKWRFLTLGFGDQMAWLSAQTDAMTVDGNYHSARRLPELTTRPIERLENSKFKGVAGIGSLQQFLTTPEKYNLKYIFSNDKFYDPILYFCGWQRLRQLENGIMVWERLNIPPVSAILPKEDVAKWLKIMWGIIPFLTVLVAFVLNIQMLWVNMLKTRIKPQPDFLKYKTAYTKFPRLVLFITHIWSIILAIVLFYGIYLFYLKNDSQRSPENAIIAYYDALDFKEFEKAHSLIDPENTLPIAQYMLEISVTDGLLSSYAKMDAIETEITKHNDSTVSAKVTSQWITPLEKIEKIDYKSLSRRKGKWYLQPDDLNNDLPPDQLYSANATKYFNQGRRRITTEQTHHEDILKQPVLEVLSAKLVHYDGSYAIIGEVQNIDNVPADVILKGTLYNDDNKQLATYNAKYHVKHKLMPKESSSFRINFEGIAWSRTQDSIPDTFNPDEFTPIEFEEQPTKFNLQVAGNVSGSDLYKSVVLSAINVKNKTINGNLFNSGIQEITIPQLLITYYDENKIMVWVDHLFVKEGVRQQRKQDFKYQILKDGSVKIINDNMTNIFVNGLPNEDIASKIVPNRIENHGDAQLQKIDHPDFSYIKIEINTYIGSPN
;
A
#
# COMPACT_ATOMS: atom_id res chain seq x y z
N MET A 1 -56.31 -9.34 7.14
CA MET A 1 -55.49 -9.56 5.93
C MET A 1 -54.25 -10.38 6.31
N LYS A 2 -53.98 -11.51 5.66
CA LYS A 2 -52.69 -12.23 5.83
C LYS A 2 -51.57 -11.30 5.37
N GLU A 3 -50.58 -11.02 6.22
CA GLU A 3 -49.34 -10.35 5.79
C GLU A 3 -48.61 -11.31 4.83
N THR A 4 -48.67 -11.03 3.54
CA THR A 4 -47.92 -11.78 2.54
C THR A 4 -46.47 -11.29 2.54
N SER A 5 -45.52 -12.22 2.53
CA SER A 5 -44.10 -11.94 2.40
C SER A 5 -43.81 -11.24 1.05
N ASN A 6 -42.91 -10.27 1.07
CA ASN A 6 -42.56 -9.51 -0.14
C ASN A 6 -41.70 -10.38 -1.06
N LYS A 7 -42.27 -10.79 -2.20
CA LYS A 7 -41.60 -11.65 -3.19
C LYS A 7 -40.27 -11.06 -3.68
N PHE A 8 -40.19 -9.73 -3.83
CA PHE A 8 -38.96 -9.06 -4.28
C PHE A 8 -37.84 -9.13 -3.22
N LEU A 9 -38.17 -9.03 -1.94
CA LEU A 9 -37.16 -9.15 -0.87
C LEU A 9 -36.58 -10.56 -0.84
N ILE A 10 -37.43 -11.59 -0.90
CA ILE A 10 -36.97 -12.99 -0.92
C ILE A 10 -36.10 -13.23 -2.16
N SER A 11 -36.54 -12.74 -3.32
CA SER A 11 -35.77 -12.86 -4.57
C SER A 11 -34.43 -12.14 -4.46
N ALA A 12 -34.38 -10.93 -3.87
CA ALA A 12 -33.14 -10.19 -3.67
C ALA A 12 -32.16 -10.91 -2.73
N ILE A 13 -32.64 -11.53 -1.64
CA ILE A 13 -31.79 -12.32 -0.73
C ILE A 13 -31.22 -13.54 -1.45
N LEU A 14 -32.07 -14.30 -2.18
CA LEU A 14 -31.62 -15.47 -2.94
C LEU A 14 -30.63 -15.08 -4.03
N LEU A 15 -30.91 -14.01 -4.77
CA LEU A 15 -30.00 -13.48 -5.79
C LEU A 15 -28.69 -12.99 -5.18
N GLY A 16 -28.74 -12.25 -4.08
CA GLY A 16 -27.54 -11.75 -3.39
C GLY A 16 -26.67 -12.87 -2.85
N LEU A 17 -27.25 -13.91 -2.25
CA LEU A 17 -26.52 -15.09 -1.79
C LEU A 17 -25.97 -15.92 -2.95
N ALA A 18 -26.75 -16.11 -4.03
CA ALA A 18 -26.28 -16.86 -5.19
C ALA A 18 -25.15 -16.10 -5.92
N PHE A 19 -25.31 -14.81 -6.15
CA PHE A 19 -24.37 -13.97 -6.86
C PHE A 19 -23.14 -13.63 -6.02
N HIS A 20 -23.30 -12.88 -4.92
CA HIS A 20 -22.16 -12.48 -4.10
C HIS A 20 -21.58 -13.68 -3.35
N GLY A 21 -22.42 -14.59 -2.84
CA GLY A 21 -21.96 -15.76 -2.09
C GLY A 21 -21.14 -16.73 -2.95
N SER A 22 -21.38 -16.83 -4.25
CA SER A 22 -20.47 -17.58 -5.15
C SER A 22 -19.23 -16.76 -5.52
N ALA A 23 -19.39 -15.47 -5.81
CA ALA A 23 -18.30 -14.59 -6.22
C ALA A 23 -17.23 -14.38 -5.15
N ILE A 24 -17.59 -14.28 -3.87
CA ILE A 24 -16.64 -14.05 -2.78
C ILE A 24 -15.53 -15.11 -2.71
N PHE A 25 -15.80 -16.37 -3.10
CA PHE A 25 -14.78 -17.42 -3.13
C PHE A 25 -13.64 -17.14 -4.12
N PHE A 26 -13.89 -16.32 -5.14
CA PHE A 26 -12.89 -15.94 -6.13
C PHE A 26 -12.26 -14.58 -5.83
N THR A 27 -13.03 -13.65 -5.24
CA THR A 27 -12.58 -12.25 -5.09
C THR A 27 -12.06 -11.93 -3.70
N LEU A 28 -12.66 -12.46 -2.62
CA LEU A 28 -12.50 -11.92 -1.26
C LEU A 28 -11.05 -11.98 -0.78
N GLU A 29 -10.34 -13.07 -1.03
CA GLU A 29 -8.91 -13.22 -0.68
C GLU A 29 -7.98 -12.29 -1.47
N THR A 30 -8.43 -11.75 -2.60
CA THR A 30 -7.65 -10.84 -3.47
C THR A 30 -7.95 -9.36 -3.22
N THR A 31 -8.88 -9.08 -2.31
CA THR A 31 -9.23 -7.70 -1.95
C THR A 31 -8.14 -7.02 -1.13
N TYR A 32 -8.24 -5.70 -1.00
CA TYR A 32 -7.27 -4.87 -0.27
C TYR A 32 -7.25 -5.15 1.25
N ASP A 33 -8.41 -5.15 1.93
CA ASP A 33 -8.47 -5.16 3.41
C ASP A 33 -8.81 -6.54 4.04
N ALA A 34 -9.30 -7.51 3.27
CA ALA A 34 -9.87 -8.74 3.87
C ALA A 34 -8.85 -9.54 4.69
N LEU A 35 -7.59 -9.63 4.24
CA LEU A 35 -6.54 -10.37 4.94
C LEU A 35 -6.10 -9.67 6.24
N ILE A 36 -6.23 -8.34 6.31
CA ILE A 36 -6.01 -7.57 7.54
C ILE A 36 -7.06 -7.94 8.59
N HIS A 37 -8.33 -8.06 8.18
CA HIS A 37 -9.40 -8.49 9.08
C HIS A 37 -9.24 -9.94 9.55
N LEU A 38 -8.63 -10.79 8.72
CA LEU A 38 -8.30 -12.16 9.06
C LEU A 38 -7.19 -12.23 10.13
N PHE A 39 -6.16 -11.39 10.00
CA PHE A 39 -5.10 -11.24 11.00
C PHE A 39 -5.65 -10.78 12.36
N PHE A 40 -6.48 -9.74 12.39
CA PHE A 40 -7.12 -9.32 13.66
C PHE A 40 -8.01 -10.42 14.25
N ALA A 41 -8.66 -11.22 13.42
CA ALA A 41 -9.49 -12.32 13.87
C ALA A 41 -8.67 -13.47 14.48
N ASP A 42 -7.48 -13.75 13.96
CA ASP A 42 -6.55 -14.73 14.53
C ASP A 42 -6.15 -14.36 15.96
N HIS A 43 -5.82 -13.08 16.19
CA HIS A 43 -5.54 -12.59 17.52
C HIS A 43 -6.68 -12.89 18.51
N TYR A 44 -7.95 -12.72 18.12
CA TYR A 44 -9.07 -13.09 18.99
C TYR A 44 -9.25 -14.60 19.13
N ALA A 45 -8.97 -15.39 18.09
CA ALA A 45 -9.04 -16.84 18.17
C ALA A 45 -8.04 -17.43 19.18
N ASN A 46 -6.84 -16.83 19.29
CA ASN A 46 -5.77 -17.33 20.16
C ASN A 46 -5.69 -16.59 21.51
N SER A 47 -6.00 -15.29 21.55
CA SER A 47 -5.73 -14.38 22.67
C SER A 47 -6.86 -13.39 22.96
N TRP A 48 -8.11 -13.88 23.08
CA TRP A 48 -9.35 -13.07 23.16
C TRP A 48 -9.32 -11.80 24.03
N PHE A 49 -8.69 -11.87 25.21
CA PHE A 49 -8.67 -10.77 26.19
C PHE A 49 -7.34 -10.00 26.25
N GLU A 50 -6.35 -10.38 25.45
CA GLU A 50 -5.08 -9.65 25.44
C GLU A 50 -5.21 -8.40 24.57
N PRO A 51 -4.86 -7.20 25.06
CA PRO A 51 -4.95 -5.97 24.28
C PRO A 51 -3.75 -5.76 23.35
N TRP A 52 -2.70 -6.56 23.48
CA TRP A 52 -1.40 -6.38 22.84
C TRP A 52 -1.09 -7.54 21.89
N ASN A 53 -0.63 -7.21 20.69
CA ASN A 53 -0.17 -8.17 19.68
C ASN A 53 1.29 -7.83 19.34
N TYR A 54 2.17 -8.84 19.32
CA TYR A 54 3.62 -8.68 19.10
C TYR A 54 4.04 -8.83 17.63
N GLU A 55 3.17 -9.35 16.78
CA GLU A 55 3.51 -9.85 15.44
C GLU A 55 3.89 -8.71 14.48
N TRP A 56 3.33 -7.52 14.63
CA TRP A 56 3.62 -6.35 13.79
C TRP A 56 4.28 -5.19 14.54
N TYR A 57 5.11 -4.42 13.83
CA TYR A 57 5.70 -3.16 14.30
C TYR A 57 6.44 -3.23 15.64
N THR A 58 6.99 -4.40 16.00
CA THR A 58 7.57 -4.69 17.34
C THR A 58 6.57 -4.76 18.51
N GLY A 59 5.28 -4.64 18.21
CA GLY A 59 4.18 -4.70 19.16
C GLY A 59 3.22 -3.54 18.99
N PHE A 60 1.92 -3.83 19.03
CA PHE A 60 0.89 -2.80 19.00
C PHE A 60 -0.37 -3.25 19.74
N THR A 61 -1.21 -2.27 20.08
CA THR A 61 -2.50 -2.52 20.73
C THR A 61 -3.62 -2.80 19.73
N VAL A 62 -4.31 -3.93 19.89
CA VAL A 62 -5.50 -4.26 19.09
C VAL A 62 -6.72 -3.43 19.47
N GLN A 63 -6.66 -2.71 20.60
CA GLN A 63 -7.67 -1.73 21.01
C GLN A 63 -7.68 -0.46 20.15
N SER A 64 -6.92 -0.46 19.06
CA SER A 64 -6.88 0.59 18.04
C SER A 64 -7.88 0.37 16.89
N TYR A 65 -8.67 -0.70 16.88
CA TYR A 65 -9.71 -0.96 15.86
C TYR A 65 -10.97 -1.60 16.48
N PRO A 66 -12.21 -1.21 16.09
CA PRO A 66 -13.43 -1.81 16.63
C PRO A 66 -13.51 -3.33 16.48
N PRO A 67 -13.80 -4.08 17.56
CA PRO A 67 -13.47 -5.49 17.61
C PRO A 67 -14.54 -6.41 17.03
N LEU A 68 -15.82 -6.01 16.96
CA LEU A 68 -16.95 -6.95 16.81
C LEU A 68 -16.82 -7.86 15.58
N VAL A 69 -16.44 -7.30 14.44
CA VAL A 69 -16.34 -8.07 13.19
C VAL A 69 -15.19 -9.08 13.28
N HIS A 70 -14.03 -8.68 13.77
CA HIS A 70 -12.87 -9.55 13.95
C HIS A 70 -13.14 -10.65 14.97
N GLN A 71 -13.76 -10.28 16.08
CA GLN A 71 -14.25 -11.17 17.13
C GLN A 71 -15.26 -12.20 16.61
N THR A 72 -16.15 -11.80 15.69
CA THR A 72 -17.11 -12.73 15.05
C THR A 72 -16.42 -13.68 14.07
N ILE A 73 -15.44 -13.19 13.30
CA ILE A 73 -14.61 -14.04 12.43
C ILE A 73 -13.83 -15.06 13.28
N GLY A 74 -13.19 -14.61 14.37
CA GLY A 74 -12.46 -15.46 15.31
C GLY A 74 -13.34 -16.48 16.03
N LEU A 75 -14.60 -16.15 16.32
CA LEU A 75 -15.54 -17.13 16.86
C LEU A 75 -15.90 -18.21 15.83
N PHE A 76 -16.21 -17.83 14.59
CA PHE A 76 -16.53 -18.79 13.54
C PHE A 76 -15.30 -19.56 13.04
N SER A 77 -14.08 -19.05 13.26
CA SER A 77 -12.85 -19.76 12.93
C SER A 77 -12.70 -21.05 13.75
N LEU A 78 -13.28 -21.12 14.95
CA LEU A 78 -13.31 -22.33 15.77
C LEU A 78 -14.12 -23.48 15.12
N VAL A 79 -14.96 -23.20 14.13
CA VAL A 79 -15.77 -24.21 13.42
C VAL A 79 -15.04 -24.77 12.19
N GLY A 80 -14.36 -23.92 11.42
CA GLY A 80 -13.81 -24.29 10.10
C GLY A 80 -12.53 -23.56 9.70
N GLY A 81 -11.83 -22.94 10.64
CA GLY A 81 -10.63 -22.13 10.42
C GLY A 81 -10.93 -20.67 10.05
N LEU A 82 -9.91 -19.82 10.10
CA LEU A 82 -10.04 -18.36 9.91
C LEU A 82 -10.78 -17.97 8.63
N LYS A 83 -10.43 -18.61 7.50
CA LYS A 83 -11.06 -18.34 6.22
C LYS A 83 -12.56 -18.64 6.24
N PHE A 84 -12.96 -19.77 6.82
CA PHE A 84 -14.37 -20.11 6.99
C PHE A 84 -15.12 -19.04 7.80
N GLY A 85 -14.50 -18.53 8.87
CA GLY A 85 -15.03 -17.43 9.66
C GLY A 85 -15.25 -16.16 8.82
N MET A 86 -14.25 -15.78 8.02
CA MET A 86 -14.32 -14.60 7.15
C MET A 86 -15.43 -14.73 6.10
N PHE A 87 -15.52 -15.87 5.41
CA PHE A 87 -16.59 -16.13 4.43
C PHE A 87 -17.97 -16.13 5.08
N SER A 88 -18.11 -16.71 6.28
CA SER A 88 -19.38 -16.74 7.02
C SER A 88 -19.85 -15.32 7.39
N VAL A 89 -18.93 -14.48 7.87
CA VAL A 89 -19.22 -13.08 8.19
C VAL A 89 -19.56 -12.26 6.94
N ALA A 90 -18.89 -12.51 5.81
CA ALA A 90 -19.23 -11.88 4.53
C ALA A 90 -20.65 -12.23 4.06
N LEU A 91 -21.07 -13.50 4.19
CA LEU A 91 -22.45 -13.93 3.89
C LEU A 91 -23.48 -13.26 4.79
N ILE A 92 -23.20 -13.13 6.09
CA ILE A 92 -24.04 -12.38 7.03
C ILE A 92 -24.14 -10.90 6.60
N ALA A 93 -23.02 -10.30 6.22
CA ALA A 93 -22.96 -8.92 5.76
C ALA A 93 -23.83 -8.68 4.51
N ILE A 94 -23.81 -9.60 3.54
CA ILE A 94 -24.68 -9.55 2.34
C ILE A 94 -26.16 -9.56 2.73
N VAL A 95 -26.57 -10.48 3.60
CA VAL A 95 -27.97 -10.57 4.05
C VAL A 95 -28.39 -9.30 4.78
N LEU A 96 -27.56 -8.83 5.72
CA LEU A 96 -27.82 -7.60 6.48
C LEU A 96 -27.89 -6.38 5.55
N PHE A 97 -27.05 -6.28 4.52
CA PHE A 97 -27.11 -5.16 3.59
C PHE A 97 -28.44 -5.13 2.84
N ILE A 98 -28.87 -6.27 2.29
CA ILE A 98 -30.11 -6.39 1.51
C ILE A 98 -31.33 -6.12 2.41
N THR A 99 -31.40 -6.71 3.60
CA THR A 99 -32.53 -6.48 4.52
C THR A 99 -32.51 -5.07 5.08
N GLY A 100 -31.33 -4.48 5.29
CA GLY A 100 -31.17 -3.08 5.70
C GLY A 100 -31.69 -2.12 4.64
N ALA A 101 -31.27 -2.30 3.39
CA ALA A 101 -31.73 -1.53 2.24
C ALA A 101 -33.26 -1.61 2.09
N TYR A 102 -33.86 -2.78 2.33
CA TYR A 102 -35.32 -2.94 2.35
C TYR A 102 -35.99 -2.07 3.39
N ARG A 103 -35.53 -2.20 4.64
CA ARG A 103 -36.15 -1.54 5.80
C ARG A 103 -35.98 -0.03 5.71
N PHE A 104 -34.82 0.44 5.29
CA PHE A 104 -34.56 1.85 5.02
C PHE A 104 -35.48 2.37 3.92
N SER A 105 -35.52 1.71 2.75
CA SER A 105 -36.36 2.12 1.62
C SER A 105 -37.85 2.10 1.94
N LEU A 106 -38.31 1.14 2.75
CA LEU A 106 -39.70 1.05 3.20
C LEU A 106 -40.09 2.22 4.11
N MET A 107 -39.21 2.61 5.04
CA MET A 107 -39.42 3.77 5.92
C MET A 107 -39.44 5.08 5.10
N MET A 108 -38.52 5.23 4.15
CA MET A 108 -38.44 6.41 3.30
C MET A 108 -39.71 6.58 2.44
N THR A 109 -40.17 5.51 1.78
CA THR A 109 -41.20 5.61 0.72
C THR A 109 -42.62 5.28 1.19
N GLY A 110 -42.75 4.56 2.31
CA GLY A 110 -44.03 4.04 2.81
C GLY A 110 -44.66 2.97 1.90
N ASN A 111 -43.91 2.41 0.94
CA ASN A 111 -44.42 1.49 -0.06
C ASN A 111 -43.58 0.20 -0.14
N LYS A 112 -44.23 -0.94 0.14
CA LYS A 112 -43.60 -2.28 0.12
C LYS A 112 -43.07 -2.66 -1.27
N THR A 113 -43.79 -2.33 -2.34
CA THR A 113 -43.36 -2.66 -3.70
C THR A 113 -42.10 -1.87 -4.08
N VAL A 114 -42.09 -0.57 -3.77
CA VAL A 114 -40.92 0.30 -4.00
C VAL A 114 -39.69 -0.19 -3.22
N ALA A 115 -39.87 -0.55 -1.95
CA ALA A 115 -38.79 -1.13 -1.14
C ALA A 115 -38.27 -2.45 -1.73
N GLY A 116 -39.15 -3.26 -2.35
CA GLY A 116 -38.77 -4.47 -3.06
C GLY A 116 -37.90 -4.21 -4.29
N TYR A 117 -38.27 -3.23 -5.12
CA TYR A 117 -37.44 -2.77 -6.25
C TYR A 117 -36.09 -2.22 -5.77
N ALA A 118 -36.09 -1.42 -4.69
CA ALA A 118 -34.87 -0.88 -4.10
C ALA A 118 -33.88 -1.99 -3.70
N THR A 119 -34.37 -3.06 -3.06
CA THR A 119 -33.51 -4.18 -2.67
C THR A 119 -32.97 -4.99 -3.84
N ALA A 120 -33.78 -5.21 -4.87
CA ALA A 120 -33.31 -5.93 -6.05
C ALA A 120 -32.18 -5.18 -6.75
N LEU A 121 -32.26 -3.84 -6.80
CA LEU A 121 -31.21 -3.00 -7.36
C LEU A 121 -30.01 -2.84 -6.41
N ALA A 122 -30.23 -2.87 -5.08
CA ALA A 122 -29.15 -2.77 -4.10
C ALA A 122 -28.15 -3.94 -4.21
N VAL A 123 -28.61 -5.14 -4.57
CA VAL A 123 -27.74 -6.31 -4.87
C VAL A 123 -26.72 -5.96 -5.95
N PHE A 124 -27.14 -5.23 -6.98
CA PHE A 124 -26.28 -4.82 -8.10
C PHE A 124 -25.71 -3.40 -7.93
N SER A 125 -25.75 -2.85 -6.71
CA SER A 125 -25.19 -1.53 -6.44
C SER A 125 -23.67 -1.57 -6.63
N SER A 126 -23.16 -0.75 -7.54
CA SER A 126 -21.73 -0.73 -7.86
C SER A 126 -20.86 -0.44 -6.63
N SER A 127 -21.29 0.47 -5.75
CA SER A 127 -20.61 0.76 -4.48
C SER A 127 -20.56 -0.43 -3.51
N PHE A 128 -21.61 -1.27 -3.46
CA PHE A 128 -21.60 -2.47 -2.63
C PHE A 128 -20.69 -3.55 -3.23
N VAL A 129 -20.77 -3.74 -4.54
CA VAL A 129 -19.90 -4.66 -5.29
C VAL A 129 -18.43 -4.29 -5.09
N GLU A 130 -18.07 -3.03 -5.24
CA GLU A 130 -16.72 -2.52 -5.02
C GLU A 130 -16.26 -2.72 -3.57
N THR A 131 -17.07 -2.30 -2.59
CA THR A 131 -16.70 -2.41 -1.16
C THR A 131 -16.46 -3.86 -0.73
N LEU A 132 -17.22 -4.82 -1.29
CA LEU A 132 -17.11 -6.25 -0.96
C LEU A 132 -16.05 -6.98 -1.79
N HIS A 133 -16.03 -6.78 -3.12
CA HIS A 133 -15.25 -7.60 -4.06
C HIS A 133 -13.92 -6.95 -4.49
N ILE A 134 -13.71 -5.65 -4.26
CA ILE A 134 -12.45 -4.95 -4.51
C ILE A 134 -11.75 -4.61 -3.19
N PHE A 135 -12.46 -3.95 -2.26
CA PHE A 135 -11.84 -3.49 -1.01
C PHE A 135 -11.91 -4.50 0.13
N GLY A 136 -12.94 -5.34 0.23
CA GLY A 136 -13.06 -6.34 1.30
C GLY A 136 -13.38 -5.76 2.68
N GLN A 137 -14.01 -4.59 2.75
CA GLN A 137 -14.21 -3.81 3.98
C GLN A 137 -15.41 -4.26 4.81
N LEU A 138 -15.31 -5.48 5.36
CA LEU A 138 -16.38 -6.12 6.12
C LEU A 138 -16.91 -5.27 7.30
N PRO A 139 -16.07 -4.61 8.13
CA PRO A 139 -16.53 -3.72 9.20
C PRO A 139 -17.43 -2.58 8.72
N SER A 140 -17.06 -1.93 7.61
CA SER A 140 -17.84 -0.84 7.03
C SER A 140 -19.19 -1.33 6.48
N ILE A 141 -19.21 -2.48 5.80
CA ILE A 141 -20.44 -3.11 5.28
C ILE A 141 -21.40 -3.48 6.42
N ILE A 142 -20.91 -4.16 7.45
CA ILE A 142 -21.74 -4.55 8.61
C ILE A 142 -22.26 -3.31 9.32
N GLY A 143 -21.39 -2.33 9.59
CA GLY A 143 -21.77 -1.08 10.24
C GLY A 143 -22.90 -0.36 9.51
N VAL A 144 -22.76 -0.13 8.19
CA VAL A 144 -23.80 0.60 7.44
C VAL A 144 -25.09 -0.21 7.28
N SER A 145 -24.97 -1.54 7.17
CA SER A 145 -26.12 -2.44 7.09
C SER A 145 -26.96 -2.43 8.36
N VAL A 146 -26.32 -2.48 9.53
CA VAL A 146 -27.00 -2.40 10.83
C VAL A 146 -27.55 -0.99 11.07
N LEU A 147 -26.83 0.07 10.67
CA LEU A 147 -27.34 1.43 10.70
C LEU A 147 -28.67 1.56 9.92
N MET A 148 -28.76 1.00 8.71
CA MET A 148 -30.01 0.99 7.93
C MET A 148 -31.16 0.26 8.63
N HIS A 149 -30.88 -0.76 9.43
CA HIS A 149 -31.88 -1.41 10.29
C HIS A 149 -32.29 -0.55 11.48
N ALA A 150 -31.40 0.28 12.01
CA ALA A 150 -31.68 1.17 13.12
C ALA A 150 -32.60 2.33 12.72
N LEU A 151 -32.47 2.87 11.49
CA LEU A 151 -33.22 4.06 11.04
C LEU A 151 -34.75 3.95 11.22
N PRO A 152 -35.43 2.86 10.83
CA PRO A 152 -36.87 2.73 11.08
C PRO A 152 -37.24 2.69 12.57
N GLU A 153 -36.41 2.09 13.42
CA GLU A 153 -36.64 2.03 14.87
C GLU A 153 -36.49 3.43 15.49
N ILE A 154 -35.48 4.19 15.06
CA ILE A 154 -35.27 5.60 15.45
C ILE A 154 -36.46 6.45 15.04
N TYR A 155 -36.94 6.30 13.79
CA TYR A 155 -38.14 6.99 13.32
C TYR A 155 -39.34 6.74 14.24
N LEU A 156 -39.59 5.47 14.56
CA LEU A 156 -40.74 5.06 15.37
C LEU A 156 -40.61 5.53 16.82
N TRP A 157 -39.40 5.55 17.41
CA TRP A 157 -39.17 6.15 18.72
C TRP A 157 -39.55 7.64 18.73
N LEU A 158 -38.96 8.42 17.82
CA LEU A 158 -39.15 9.87 17.79
C LEU A 158 -40.63 10.22 17.57
N LYS A 159 -41.28 9.52 16.63
CA LYS A 159 -42.69 9.73 16.28
C LYS A 159 -43.64 9.30 17.40
N THR A 160 -43.53 8.07 17.90
CA THR A 160 -44.52 7.47 18.81
C THR A 160 -44.21 7.67 20.29
N GLY A 161 -42.93 7.81 20.67
CA GLY A 161 -42.49 7.88 22.06
C GLY A 161 -42.55 6.55 22.82
N LYS A 162 -42.68 5.41 22.13
CA LYS A 162 -42.69 4.08 22.78
C LYS A 162 -41.27 3.65 23.14
N LEU A 163 -41.00 3.43 24.43
CA LEU A 163 -39.68 3.04 24.95
C LEU A 163 -39.09 1.79 24.31
N TRP A 164 -39.92 0.86 23.83
CA TRP A 164 -39.43 -0.30 23.09
C TRP A 164 -38.62 0.08 21.84
N TYR A 165 -39.10 1.05 21.07
CA TYR A 165 -38.39 1.53 19.88
C TYR A 165 -37.10 2.28 20.22
N LEU A 166 -37.04 2.90 21.40
CA LEU A 166 -35.79 3.45 21.94
C LEU A 166 -34.80 2.32 22.24
N ALA A 167 -35.24 1.26 22.94
CA ALA A 167 -34.38 0.13 23.26
C ALA A 167 -33.86 -0.60 22.01
N THR A 168 -34.73 -0.89 21.03
CA THR A 168 -34.32 -1.55 19.78
C THR A 168 -33.37 -0.68 18.97
N SER A 169 -33.65 0.61 18.80
CA SER A 169 -32.75 1.52 18.07
C SER A 169 -31.38 1.65 18.75
N LEU A 170 -31.34 1.87 20.06
CA LEU A 170 -30.08 1.95 20.81
C LEU A 170 -29.28 0.65 20.75
N SER A 171 -29.93 -0.52 20.81
CA SER A 171 -29.25 -1.81 20.66
C SER A 171 -28.56 -1.97 19.30
N LEU A 172 -29.20 -1.52 18.21
CA LEU A 172 -28.63 -1.58 16.86
C LEU A 172 -27.51 -0.54 16.66
N ILE A 173 -27.63 0.64 17.30
CA ILE A 173 -26.54 1.62 17.32
C ILE A 173 -25.32 1.05 18.06
N ALA A 174 -25.51 0.35 19.17
CA ALA A 174 -24.41 -0.29 19.90
C ALA A 174 -23.66 -1.32 19.03
N VAL A 175 -24.38 -2.14 18.26
CA VAL A 175 -23.77 -3.07 17.28
C VAL A 175 -23.03 -2.31 16.17
N THR A 176 -23.58 -1.20 15.69
CA THR A 176 -22.93 -0.36 14.68
C THR A 176 -21.60 0.21 15.19
N VAL A 177 -21.57 0.71 16.44
CA VAL A 177 -20.38 1.26 17.11
C VAL A 177 -19.28 0.24 17.26
N THR A 178 -19.63 -0.95 17.74
CA THR A 178 -18.66 -2.02 17.98
C THR A 178 -18.19 -2.70 16.68
N SER A 179 -18.95 -2.57 15.59
CA SER A 179 -18.53 -3.01 14.25
C SER A 179 -17.57 -2.04 13.57
N HIS A 180 -17.87 -0.74 13.57
CA HIS A 180 -17.06 0.27 12.89
C HIS A 180 -17.36 1.66 13.44
N HIS A 181 -16.43 2.25 14.19
CA HIS A 181 -16.64 3.49 14.96
C HIS A 181 -16.85 4.76 14.12
N VAL A 182 -16.34 4.81 12.89
CA VAL A 182 -16.54 5.95 11.97
C VAL A 182 -17.98 5.97 11.42
N THR A 183 -18.57 4.80 11.17
CA THR A 183 -19.95 4.68 10.66
C THR A 183 -21.01 5.32 11.55
N PRO A 184 -21.07 5.13 12.88
CA PRO A 184 -22.06 5.80 13.73
C PRO A 184 -21.78 7.29 13.86
N ILE A 185 -20.52 7.75 13.86
CA ILE A 185 -20.20 9.18 13.99
C ILE A 185 -20.73 9.95 12.78
N PHE A 186 -20.34 9.54 11.58
CA PHE A 186 -20.84 10.17 10.35
C PHE A 186 -22.27 9.72 10.01
N GLY A 187 -22.69 8.53 10.45
CA GLY A 187 -24.05 8.05 10.34
C GLY A 187 -25.04 8.88 11.15
N MET A 188 -24.62 9.40 12.31
CA MET A 188 -25.40 10.37 13.07
C MET A 188 -25.67 11.63 12.23
N ILE A 189 -24.63 12.15 11.57
CA ILE A 189 -24.69 13.37 10.75
C ILE A 189 -25.48 13.16 9.46
N PHE A 190 -25.19 12.11 8.69
CA PHE A 190 -25.70 11.95 7.33
C PHE A 190 -26.91 11.02 7.17
N PHE A 191 -27.27 10.25 8.20
CA PHE A 191 -28.45 9.38 8.15
C PHE A 191 -29.45 9.72 9.25
N ILE A 192 -29.01 9.91 10.49
CA ILE A 192 -29.92 10.07 11.65
C ILE A 192 -30.41 11.51 11.80
N PHE A 193 -29.56 12.52 11.65
CA PHE A 193 -30.00 13.93 11.66
C PHE A 193 -30.99 14.24 10.52
N PRO A 194 -30.76 13.82 9.26
CA PRO A 194 -31.77 14.01 8.24
C PRO A 194 -33.04 13.19 8.48
N LEU A 195 -32.93 12.02 9.12
CA LEU A 195 -34.10 11.26 9.60
C LEU A 195 -34.90 12.03 10.67
N ILE A 196 -34.25 12.63 11.66
CA ILE A 196 -34.89 13.48 12.66
C ILE A 196 -35.65 14.62 11.96
N GLY A 197 -35.00 15.28 11.00
CA GLY A 197 -35.62 16.30 10.17
C GLY A 197 -36.88 15.81 9.45
N MET A 198 -36.84 14.61 8.87
CA MET A 198 -38.00 13.97 8.25
C MET A 198 -39.12 13.69 9.25
N VAL A 199 -38.80 13.16 10.45
CA VAL A 199 -39.80 12.89 11.49
C VAL A 199 -40.52 14.18 11.92
N ILE A 200 -39.78 15.29 12.07
CA ILE A 200 -40.36 16.60 12.42
C ILE A 200 -41.28 17.08 11.29
N MET A 201 -40.88 16.90 10.03
CA MET A 201 -41.73 17.22 8.86
C MET A 201 -43.01 16.37 8.86
N ASP A 202 -42.91 15.07 9.14
CA ASP A 202 -44.06 14.16 9.22
C ASP A 202 -45.01 14.53 10.37
N VAL A 203 -44.50 14.92 11.55
CA VAL A 203 -45.33 15.44 12.68
C VAL A 203 -45.95 16.80 12.35
N SER A 204 -45.22 17.67 11.68
CA SER A 204 -45.73 18.97 11.23
C SER A 204 -46.85 18.79 10.22
N ARG A 205 -46.72 17.80 9.33
CA ARG A 205 -47.71 17.44 8.33
C ARG A 205 -49.03 16.99 8.91
N GLU A 206 -49.05 16.41 10.11
CA GLU A 206 -50.29 16.01 10.81
C GLU A 206 -51.06 17.21 11.39
N GLN A 207 -50.41 18.37 11.54
CA GLN A 207 -51.05 19.59 12.04
C GLN A 207 -51.71 20.42 10.93
N VAL A 208 -51.53 20.03 9.67
CA VAL A 208 -52.03 20.74 8.47
C VAL A 208 -52.66 19.77 7.47
N ASN A 209 -53.31 20.28 6.43
CA ASN A 209 -54.00 19.45 5.44
C ASN A 209 -53.12 19.05 4.27
N THR A 210 -52.07 19.80 3.95
CA THR A 210 -51.07 19.43 2.92
C THR A 210 -49.63 19.68 3.36
N MET A 211 -48.66 18.98 2.75
CA MET A 211 -47.23 19.20 3.05
C MET A 211 -46.76 20.60 2.61
N LYS A 212 -47.48 21.23 1.66
CA LYS A 212 -47.20 22.60 1.21
C LYS A 212 -47.51 23.63 2.29
N GLU A 213 -48.51 23.39 3.13
CA GLU A 213 -48.92 24.27 4.23
C GLU A 213 -47.99 24.22 5.45
N VAL A 214 -47.03 23.29 5.49
CA VAL A 214 -46.02 23.26 6.56
C VAL A 214 -45.12 24.50 6.44
N THR A 215 -45.28 25.42 7.39
CA THR A 215 -44.46 26.63 7.56
C THR A 215 -43.33 26.40 8.56
N PHE A 216 -42.33 27.27 8.56
CA PHE A 216 -41.21 27.20 9.52
C PHE A 216 -41.69 27.28 10.98
N LYS A 217 -42.75 28.04 11.27
CA LYS A 217 -43.34 28.14 12.62
C LYS A 217 -43.92 26.80 13.10
N ILE A 218 -44.62 26.07 12.22
CA ILE A 218 -45.19 24.75 12.53
C ILE A 218 -44.07 23.71 12.70
N PHE A 219 -43.04 23.78 11.84
CA PHE A 219 -41.84 22.97 11.97
C PHE A 219 -41.17 23.17 13.33
N LEU A 220 -40.95 24.43 13.73
CA LEU A 220 -40.30 24.78 14.99
C LEU A 220 -41.15 24.34 16.21
N ASN A 221 -42.47 24.49 16.15
CA ASN A 221 -43.37 23.99 17.20
C ASN A 221 -43.28 22.46 17.33
N SER A 222 -43.27 21.75 16.21
CA SER A 222 -43.12 20.29 16.18
C SER A 222 -41.75 19.84 16.68
N PHE A 223 -40.69 20.59 16.36
CA PHE A 223 -39.34 20.38 16.88
C PHE A 223 -39.33 20.47 18.41
N PHE A 224 -39.87 21.55 19.00
CA PHE A 224 -39.94 21.71 20.45
C PHE A 224 -40.76 20.61 21.14
N LYS A 225 -41.84 20.14 20.50
CA LYS A 225 -42.63 19.01 21.00
C LYS A 225 -41.83 17.70 21.05
N LEU A 226 -40.96 17.47 20.08
CA LEU A 226 -40.11 16.28 20.01
C LEU A 226 -38.75 16.45 20.68
N PHE A 227 -38.39 17.67 21.09
CA PHE A 227 -37.05 18.05 21.54
C PHE A 227 -36.51 17.12 22.62
N LYS A 228 -37.30 16.82 23.65
CA LYS A 228 -36.89 15.91 24.73
C LYS A 228 -36.51 14.52 24.21
N ARG A 229 -37.23 13.99 23.22
CA ARG A 229 -36.97 12.67 22.62
C ARG A 229 -35.76 12.67 21.70
N ILE A 230 -35.55 13.76 20.97
CA ILE A 230 -34.39 13.96 20.10
C ILE A 230 -33.12 14.06 20.94
N VAL A 231 -33.12 14.93 21.95
CA VAL A 231 -31.97 15.13 22.85
C VAL A 231 -31.72 13.87 23.67
N SER A 232 -32.75 13.20 24.20
CA SER A 232 -32.54 11.97 24.95
C SER A 232 -31.96 10.85 24.09
N PHE A 233 -32.44 10.68 22.85
CA PHE A 233 -31.88 9.71 21.91
C PHE A 233 -30.43 10.06 21.54
N GLY A 234 -30.14 11.34 21.26
CA GLY A 234 -28.80 11.80 20.93
C GLY A 234 -27.80 11.58 22.07
N MET A 235 -28.18 11.92 23.30
CA MET A 235 -27.35 11.71 24.49
C MET A 235 -27.12 10.22 24.78
N LEU A 236 -28.16 9.38 24.71
CA LEU A 236 -28.02 7.94 24.92
C LEU A 236 -27.16 7.29 23.83
N SER A 237 -27.30 7.73 22.57
CA SER A 237 -26.46 7.26 21.47
C SER A 237 -25.00 7.68 21.66
N LEU A 238 -24.74 8.89 22.13
CA LEU A 238 -23.39 9.35 22.46
C LEU A 238 -22.76 8.52 23.59
N VAL A 239 -23.54 8.22 24.64
CA VAL A 239 -23.10 7.32 25.72
C VAL A 239 -22.72 5.94 25.18
N LEU A 240 -23.44 5.42 24.18
CA LEU A 240 -23.07 4.14 23.54
C LEU A 240 -21.82 4.25 22.68
N ILE A 241 -21.68 5.32 21.88
CA ILE A 241 -20.50 5.57 21.04
C ILE A 241 -19.23 5.65 21.89
N VAL A 242 -19.29 6.33 23.03
CA VAL A 242 -18.17 6.45 23.96
C VAL A 242 -18.00 5.17 24.79
N GLY A 243 -19.08 4.62 25.32
CA GLY A 243 -19.05 3.53 26.29
C GLY A 243 -18.74 2.15 25.69
N CYS A 244 -19.31 1.82 24.52
CA CYS A 244 -19.19 0.46 23.97
C CYS A 244 -17.77 0.13 23.51
N ILE A 245 -17.01 1.14 23.11
CA ILE A 245 -15.62 1.04 22.66
C ILE A 245 -14.73 1.97 23.51
N PHE A 246 -15.06 2.15 24.80
CA PHE A 246 -14.30 3.03 25.69
C PHE A 246 -12.79 2.76 25.70
N PRO A 247 -12.31 1.49 25.69
CA PRO A 247 -10.87 1.22 25.58
C PRO A 247 -10.21 1.82 24.32
N TYR A 248 -10.92 1.88 23.20
CA TYR A 248 -10.42 2.52 21.97
C TYR A 248 -10.18 4.01 22.15
N TRP A 249 -11.10 4.72 22.82
CA TRP A 249 -10.95 6.17 23.06
C TRP A 249 -9.80 6.48 24.02
N LEU A 250 -9.62 5.67 25.07
CA LEU A 250 -8.47 5.80 25.97
C LEU A 250 -7.16 5.57 25.22
N ASN A 251 -7.09 4.51 24.42
CA ASN A 251 -5.91 4.24 23.61
C ASN A 251 -5.66 5.38 22.59
N SER A 252 -6.68 5.86 21.90
CA SER A 252 -6.54 6.94 20.91
C SER A 252 -6.03 8.25 21.54
N LYS A 253 -6.39 8.50 22.80
CA LYS A 253 -5.88 9.64 23.58
C LYS A 253 -4.44 9.42 24.04
N ALA A 254 -4.10 8.23 24.51
CA ALA A 254 -2.76 7.89 24.97
C ALA A 254 -1.76 7.83 23.80
N ASN A 255 -2.22 7.34 22.66
CA ASN A 255 -1.43 7.00 21.48
C ASN A 255 -2.02 7.65 20.21
N PRO A 256 -2.02 8.99 20.09
CA PRO A 256 -2.57 9.70 18.94
C PRO A 256 -1.85 9.32 17.64
N ILE A 257 -2.55 9.50 16.51
CA ILE A 257 -1.96 9.30 15.18
C ILE A 257 -1.19 10.57 14.82
N THR A 258 0.13 10.56 14.99
CA THR A 258 1.03 11.71 14.76
C THR A 258 1.92 11.54 13.52
N GLN A 259 1.72 10.47 12.75
CA GLN A 259 2.51 10.18 11.56
C GLN A 259 2.24 11.15 10.40
N VAL A 260 3.22 11.31 9.53
CA VAL A 260 3.06 12.05 8.26
C VAL A 260 1.89 11.46 7.46
N PRO A 261 0.98 12.29 6.93
CA PRO A 261 -0.15 11.81 6.14
C PRO A 261 0.29 10.94 4.98
N ILE A 262 -0.31 9.76 4.88
CA ILE A 262 -0.09 8.85 3.76
C ILE A 262 -0.93 9.35 2.57
N PRO A 263 -0.33 9.59 1.38
CA PRO A 263 -1.06 9.93 0.17
C PRO A 263 -2.14 8.88 -0.13
N HIS A 264 -3.36 9.32 -0.44
CA HIS A 264 -4.49 8.42 -0.70
C HIS A 264 -5.30 8.91 -1.90
N GLY A 265 -5.55 8.03 -2.87
CA GLY A 265 -6.12 8.44 -4.16
C GLY A 265 -7.51 9.09 -4.07
N SER A 266 -8.29 8.84 -3.01
CA SER A 266 -9.57 9.53 -2.78
C SER A 266 -9.43 11.05 -2.55
N ARG A 267 -8.21 11.54 -2.29
CA ARG A 267 -7.91 12.96 -2.03
C ARG A 267 -7.33 13.66 -3.24
N ASP A 268 -7.02 12.92 -4.30
CA ASP A 268 -6.46 13.45 -5.54
C ASP A 268 -7.45 14.40 -6.24
N ASN A 269 -6.92 15.21 -7.15
CA ASN A 269 -7.73 15.87 -8.17
C ASN A 269 -8.09 14.85 -9.26
N PHE A 270 -9.36 14.45 -9.34
CA PHE A 270 -9.84 13.41 -10.24
C PHE A 270 -9.80 13.80 -11.72
N LEU A 271 -9.64 15.09 -12.03
CA LEU A 271 -9.45 15.58 -13.40
C LEU A 271 -7.99 15.46 -13.85
N GLU A 272 -7.04 15.47 -12.91
CA GLU A 272 -5.62 15.25 -13.17
C GLU A 272 -5.30 13.76 -13.12
N ILE A 273 -5.66 13.10 -12.00
CA ILE A 273 -5.47 11.67 -11.77
C ILE A 273 -6.78 10.93 -12.06
N THR A 274 -7.04 10.73 -13.35
CA THR A 274 -8.30 10.12 -13.84
C THR A 274 -8.54 8.70 -13.34
N SER A 275 -7.47 7.94 -13.03
CA SER A 275 -7.58 6.61 -12.42
C SER A 275 -8.18 6.65 -11.01
N SER A 276 -7.82 7.65 -10.21
CA SER A 276 -8.39 7.86 -8.87
C SER A 276 -9.86 8.26 -8.98
N GLY A 277 -10.21 9.12 -9.95
CA GLY A 277 -11.60 9.47 -10.24
C GLY A 277 -12.47 8.30 -10.68
N LEU A 278 -11.91 7.37 -11.46
CA LEU A 278 -12.59 6.14 -11.87
C LEU A 278 -12.97 5.29 -10.65
N VAL A 279 -12.00 4.99 -9.79
CA VAL A 279 -12.19 4.10 -8.62
C VAL A 279 -13.00 4.76 -7.51
N PHE A 280 -12.68 5.99 -7.11
CA PHE A 280 -13.28 6.58 -5.90
C PHE A 280 -14.55 7.40 -6.14
N PHE A 281 -14.90 7.67 -7.41
CA PHE A 281 -16.09 8.46 -7.75
C PHE A 281 -16.99 7.78 -8.80
N LEU A 282 -16.46 7.46 -9.99
CA LEU A 282 -17.27 6.98 -11.10
C LEU A 282 -17.86 5.59 -10.85
N ILE A 283 -17.05 4.64 -10.39
CA ILE A 283 -17.48 3.27 -10.08
C ILE A 283 -18.53 3.27 -8.95
N PRO A 284 -18.29 3.87 -7.76
CA PRO A 284 -19.25 3.80 -6.67
C PRO A 284 -20.60 4.44 -7.00
N TRP A 285 -20.63 5.54 -7.76
CA TRP A 285 -21.90 6.08 -8.26
C TRP A 285 -22.50 5.21 -9.39
N GLY A 286 -21.70 4.79 -10.37
CA GLY A 286 -22.14 3.98 -11.50
C GLY A 286 -23.41 4.52 -12.16
N VAL A 287 -24.43 3.66 -12.30
CA VAL A 287 -25.72 4.02 -12.91
C VAL A 287 -26.50 5.09 -12.13
N LEU A 288 -26.22 5.29 -10.85
CA LEU A 288 -26.87 6.34 -10.06
C LEU A 288 -26.57 7.75 -10.60
N LEU A 289 -25.43 7.97 -11.30
CA LEU A 289 -25.15 9.26 -11.95
C LEU A 289 -26.25 9.66 -12.93
N VAL A 290 -26.79 8.70 -13.69
CA VAL A 290 -27.87 8.97 -14.66
C VAL A 290 -29.15 9.41 -13.96
N VAL A 291 -29.43 8.84 -12.78
CA VAL A 291 -30.64 9.09 -11.99
C VAL A 291 -30.47 10.27 -11.01
N LEU A 292 -29.28 10.86 -10.94
CA LEU A 292 -28.92 11.90 -9.97
C LEU A 292 -29.88 13.12 -9.97
N PRO A 293 -30.33 13.67 -11.11
CA PRO A 293 -31.29 14.77 -11.11
C PRO A 293 -32.64 14.39 -10.48
N TYR A 294 -33.08 13.15 -10.68
CA TYR A 294 -34.28 12.63 -10.04
C TYR A 294 -34.09 12.48 -8.53
N ILE A 295 -32.94 11.96 -8.10
CA ILE A 295 -32.59 11.79 -6.69
C ILE A 295 -32.62 13.16 -5.98
N PHE A 296 -31.93 14.17 -6.52
CA PHE A 296 -31.95 15.53 -5.97
C PHE A 296 -33.35 16.14 -6.01
N TYR A 297 -34.09 16.00 -7.11
CA TYR A 297 -35.48 16.48 -7.18
C TYR A 297 -36.35 15.90 -6.07
N ARG A 298 -36.24 14.59 -5.81
CA ARG A 298 -37.02 13.93 -4.75
C ARG A 298 -36.53 14.33 -3.37
N TYR A 299 -35.22 14.40 -3.15
CA TYR A 299 -34.67 14.75 -1.85
C TYR A 299 -34.89 16.21 -1.46
N TYR A 300 -35.00 17.13 -2.41
CA TYR A 300 -35.40 18.52 -2.14
C TYR A 300 -36.92 18.73 -2.06
N SER A 301 -37.73 17.67 -2.02
CA SER A 301 -39.13 17.79 -1.63
C SER A 301 -39.25 18.09 -0.13
N LYS A 302 -40.27 18.86 0.28
CA LYS A 302 -40.43 19.34 1.67
C LYS A 302 -40.27 18.26 2.75
N ARG A 303 -40.74 17.04 2.49
CA ARG A 303 -40.62 15.91 3.42
C ARG A 303 -39.17 15.48 3.65
N TYR A 304 -38.36 15.45 2.59
CA TYR A 304 -37.02 14.87 2.60
C TYR A 304 -35.90 15.91 2.59
N LEU A 305 -36.22 17.20 2.73
CA LEU A 305 -35.29 18.32 2.58
C LEU A 305 -33.93 18.11 3.25
N PHE A 306 -33.92 17.58 4.48
CA PHE A 306 -32.68 17.33 5.22
C PHE A 306 -31.83 16.20 4.61
N PHE A 307 -32.46 15.15 4.05
CA PHE A 307 -31.74 14.17 3.24
C PHE A 307 -31.16 14.81 1.97
N GLY A 308 -31.84 15.81 1.39
CA GLY A 308 -31.31 16.63 0.30
C GLY A 308 -30.05 17.40 0.67
N LEU A 309 -30.00 18.01 1.85
CA LEU A 309 -28.78 18.65 2.34
C LEU A 309 -27.67 17.63 2.59
N SER A 310 -28.02 16.48 3.18
CA SER A 310 -27.06 15.43 3.50
C SER A 310 -26.40 14.84 2.26
N ILE A 311 -27.18 14.45 1.25
CA ILE A 311 -26.63 13.89 0.01
C ILE A 311 -25.79 14.92 -0.74
N THR A 312 -26.16 16.21 -0.72
CA THR A 312 -25.36 17.29 -1.32
C THR A 312 -23.98 17.37 -0.66
N ILE A 313 -23.91 17.37 0.68
CA ILE A 313 -22.63 17.42 1.40
C ILE A 313 -21.80 16.17 1.11
N CYS A 314 -22.38 14.96 1.19
CA CYS A 314 -21.65 13.73 0.89
C CYS A 314 -21.13 13.69 -0.55
N THR A 315 -21.93 14.14 -1.53
CA THR A 315 -21.53 14.19 -2.94
C THR A 315 -20.36 15.14 -3.15
N ILE A 316 -20.39 16.32 -2.50
CA ILE A 316 -19.31 17.31 -2.59
C ILE A 316 -18.04 16.81 -1.89
N LEU A 317 -18.15 16.29 -0.67
CA LEU A 317 -17.00 15.71 0.05
C LEU A 317 -16.38 14.53 -0.69
N GLY A 318 -17.19 13.74 -1.38
CA GLY A 318 -16.74 12.64 -2.24
C GLY A 318 -15.99 13.09 -3.50
N THR A 319 -15.94 14.39 -3.84
CA THR A 319 -15.13 14.90 -4.97
C THR A 319 -13.64 14.98 -4.68
N GLY A 320 -13.21 14.72 -3.44
CA GLY A 320 -11.79 14.71 -3.10
C GLY A 320 -11.13 16.09 -3.28
N GLY A 321 -9.90 16.09 -3.81
CA GLY A 321 -9.15 17.31 -4.13
C GLY A 321 -9.61 17.99 -5.42
N THR A 322 -10.57 17.41 -6.15
CA THR A 322 -11.09 17.97 -7.42
C THR A 322 -11.78 19.32 -7.22
N THR A 323 -12.36 19.55 -6.03
CA THR A 323 -12.92 20.85 -5.67
C THR A 323 -12.25 21.36 -4.40
N PRO A 324 -12.14 22.69 -4.19
CA PRO A 324 -11.55 23.23 -2.97
C PRO A 324 -12.46 23.09 -1.74
N VAL A 325 -13.69 22.58 -1.91
CA VAL A 325 -14.72 22.57 -0.86
C VAL A 325 -14.41 21.56 0.25
N PRO A 326 -14.00 20.30 -0.03
CA PRO A 326 -13.71 19.32 1.02
C PRO A 326 -12.56 19.78 1.92
N LEU A 327 -11.49 20.33 1.35
CA LEU A 327 -10.38 20.90 2.11
C LEU A 327 -10.84 22.07 2.99
N LYS A 328 -11.61 23.02 2.45
CA LYS A 328 -12.13 24.17 3.23
C LYS A 328 -13.12 23.78 4.32
N MET A 329 -13.94 22.74 4.10
CA MET A 329 -14.94 22.28 5.07
C MET A 329 -14.34 21.44 6.20
N LEU A 330 -13.35 20.59 5.88
CA LEU A 330 -12.72 19.68 6.84
C LEU A 330 -11.50 20.30 7.54
N GLY A 331 -10.84 21.27 6.91
CA GLY A 331 -9.51 21.73 7.29
C GLY A 331 -8.42 20.74 6.87
N GLU A 332 -7.16 21.18 6.91
CA GLU A 332 -6.02 20.38 6.45
C GLU A 332 -5.87 19.07 7.22
N THR A 333 -6.00 19.09 8.54
CA THR A 333 -5.81 17.91 9.39
C THR A 333 -6.81 16.81 9.06
N ALA A 334 -8.11 17.11 9.03
CA ALA A 334 -9.12 16.08 8.77
C ALA A 334 -9.13 15.65 7.30
N PHE A 335 -8.83 16.55 6.36
CA PHE A 335 -8.68 16.19 4.94
C PHE A 335 -7.54 15.17 4.74
N ASN A 336 -6.40 15.39 5.40
CA ASN A 336 -5.22 14.53 5.27
C ASN A 336 -5.31 13.20 6.03
N ILE A 337 -6.21 13.08 7.01
CA ILE A 337 -6.42 11.83 7.77
C ILE A 337 -7.56 10.99 7.18
N LEU A 338 -8.66 11.62 6.75
CA LEU A 338 -9.85 10.90 6.30
C LEU A 338 -9.68 10.29 4.90
N THR A 339 -10.30 9.14 4.70
CA THR A 339 -10.51 8.53 3.39
C THR A 339 -11.85 9.03 2.84
N LEU A 340 -11.79 9.81 1.76
CA LEU A 340 -12.94 10.57 1.26
C LEU A 340 -13.90 9.75 0.40
N ASP A 341 -13.48 8.56 -0.05
CA ASP A 341 -14.32 7.58 -0.74
C ASP A 341 -15.55 7.17 0.10
N ARG A 342 -15.43 7.24 1.44
CA ARG A 342 -16.51 6.97 2.39
C ARG A 342 -17.73 7.86 2.15
N PHE A 343 -17.53 9.11 1.76
CA PHE A 343 -18.62 10.03 1.46
C PHE A 343 -19.34 9.65 0.16
N THR A 344 -18.61 9.20 -0.86
CA THR A 344 -19.20 8.65 -2.09
C THR A 344 -20.00 7.38 -1.82
N LEU A 345 -19.46 6.47 -0.99
CA LEU A 345 -20.17 5.27 -0.54
C LEU A 345 -21.48 5.63 0.17
N TRP A 346 -21.45 6.53 1.16
CA TRP A 346 -22.65 6.94 1.89
C TRP A 346 -23.67 7.65 0.98
N ALA A 347 -23.22 8.50 0.05
CA ALA A 347 -24.10 9.15 -0.92
C ALA A 347 -24.82 8.13 -1.83
N SER A 348 -24.10 7.08 -2.26
CA SER A 348 -24.69 6.00 -3.06
C SER A 348 -25.74 5.21 -2.26
N ILE A 349 -25.47 4.88 -0.99
CA ILE A 349 -26.39 4.15 -0.11
C ILE A 349 -27.63 4.99 0.21
N LEU A 350 -27.43 6.29 0.51
CA LEU A 350 -28.53 7.25 0.65
C LEU A 350 -29.39 7.30 -0.61
N SER A 351 -28.87 7.02 -1.80
CA SER A 351 -29.63 7.07 -3.04
C SER A 351 -30.52 5.85 -3.30
N ILE A 352 -30.28 4.71 -2.64
CA ILE A 352 -30.99 3.44 -2.87
C ILE A 352 -32.53 3.57 -2.78
N PRO A 353 -33.13 4.23 -1.78
CA PRO A 353 -34.59 4.38 -1.70
C PRO A 353 -35.19 5.11 -2.90
N MET A 354 -34.51 6.16 -3.36
CA MET A 354 -34.97 6.97 -4.50
C MET A 354 -34.75 6.24 -5.82
N LEU A 355 -33.68 5.45 -5.94
CA LEU A 355 -33.48 4.55 -7.07
C LEU A 355 -34.60 3.51 -7.17
N GLY A 356 -34.97 2.87 -6.05
CA GLY A 356 -36.10 1.94 -6.03
C GLY A 356 -37.43 2.60 -6.39
N GLU A 357 -37.65 3.84 -5.93
CA GLU A 357 -38.84 4.62 -6.33
C GLU A 357 -38.84 4.90 -7.84
N PHE A 358 -37.71 5.34 -8.39
CA PHE A 358 -37.55 5.58 -9.83
C PHE A 358 -37.86 4.32 -10.63
N ALA A 359 -37.30 3.18 -10.24
CA ALA A 359 -37.49 1.89 -10.90
C ALA A 359 -38.96 1.43 -10.86
N TYR A 360 -39.61 1.51 -9.70
CA TYR A 360 -41.04 1.20 -9.60
C TYR A 360 -41.88 2.07 -10.54
N ARG A 361 -41.64 3.40 -10.54
CA ARG A 361 -42.37 4.32 -11.42
C ARG A 361 -42.10 4.05 -12.90
N PHE A 362 -40.87 3.66 -13.23
CA PHE A 362 -40.43 3.31 -14.58
C PHE A 362 -41.04 2.00 -15.08
N VAL A 363 -41.23 0.99 -14.22
CA VAL A 363 -41.71 -0.35 -14.64
C VAL A 363 -43.23 -0.50 -14.55
N GLU A 364 -43.86 0.08 -13.52
CA GLU A 364 -45.29 -0.13 -13.22
C GLU A 364 -46.08 1.18 -13.04
N GLY A 365 -45.40 2.31 -12.80
CA GLY A 365 -46.06 3.55 -12.38
C GLY A 365 -46.31 4.58 -13.47
N ASP A 366 -46.40 5.84 -13.02
CA ASP A 366 -46.74 7.01 -13.83
C ASP A 366 -45.63 7.45 -14.80
N LEU A 367 -44.37 7.11 -14.54
CA LEU A 367 -43.29 7.37 -15.48
C LEU A 367 -43.39 6.48 -16.72
N LYS A 368 -43.77 5.21 -16.56
CA LYS A 368 -44.06 4.32 -17.68
C LYS A 368 -45.15 4.88 -18.58
N THR A 369 -46.30 5.23 -18.02
CA THR A 369 -47.44 5.75 -18.80
C THR A 369 -47.06 7.06 -19.51
N LEU A 370 -46.31 7.94 -18.83
CA LEU A 370 -45.82 9.17 -19.45
C LEU A 370 -44.88 8.91 -20.64
N ILE A 371 -43.90 8.01 -20.51
CA ILE A 371 -42.95 7.70 -21.60
C ILE A 371 -43.70 7.01 -22.75
N GLN A 372 -44.56 6.04 -22.45
CA GLN A 372 -45.30 5.30 -23.48
C GLN A 372 -46.26 6.21 -24.25
N SER A 373 -46.93 7.15 -23.57
CA SER A 373 -47.85 8.10 -24.23
C SER A 373 -47.12 9.11 -25.12
N LYS A 374 -45.88 9.50 -24.78
CA LYS A 374 -45.14 10.55 -25.49
C LYS A 374 -44.17 10.01 -26.55
N PHE A 375 -43.53 8.87 -26.29
CA PHE A 375 -42.44 8.31 -27.11
C PHE A 375 -42.69 6.87 -27.56
N GLY A 376 -43.80 6.25 -27.15
CA GLY A 376 -44.18 4.90 -27.52
C GLY A 376 -43.63 3.79 -26.61
N ALA A 377 -44.24 2.61 -26.69
CA ALA A 377 -43.86 1.45 -25.87
C ALA A 377 -42.48 0.85 -26.24
N ILE A 378 -42.07 0.97 -27.50
CA ILE A 378 -40.77 0.50 -27.97
C ILE A 378 -39.64 1.31 -27.32
N TYR A 379 -39.75 2.63 -27.32
CA TYR A 379 -38.76 3.52 -26.70
C TYR A 379 -38.59 3.24 -25.19
N HIS A 380 -39.70 3.04 -24.47
CA HIS A 380 -39.68 2.65 -23.05
C HIS A 380 -38.90 1.35 -22.81
N ARG A 381 -39.13 0.32 -23.64
CA ARG A 381 -38.42 -0.96 -23.56
C ARG A 381 -36.94 -0.82 -23.89
N ILE A 382 -36.57 -0.02 -24.89
CA ILE A 382 -35.18 0.25 -25.25
C ILE A 382 -34.43 0.92 -24.09
N ILE A 383 -34.99 1.98 -23.50
CA ILE A 383 -34.37 2.64 -22.34
C ILE A 383 -34.25 1.66 -21.17
N GLY A 384 -35.29 0.85 -20.93
CA GLY A 384 -35.24 -0.17 -19.88
C GLY A 384 -34.13 -1.18 -20.10
N GLY A 385 -33.96 -1.64 -21.34
CA GLY A 385 -32.87 -2.52 -21.75
C GLY A 385 -31.49 -1.87 -21.59
N ILE A 386 -31.34 -0.60 -21.98
CA ILE A 386 -30.08 0.16 -21.80
C ILE A 386 -29.75 0.31 -20.31
N LEU A 387 -30.70 0.72 -19.47
CA LEU A 387 -30.47 0.86 -18.02
C LEU A 387 -30.09 -0.48 -17.38
N ALA A 388 -30.81 -1.55 -17.69
CA ALA A 388 -30.48 -2.89 -17.20
C ALA A 388 -29.10 -3.35 -17.69
N GLY A 389 -28.79 -3.11 -18.97
CA GLY A 389 -27.49 -3.40 -19.57
C GLY A 389 -26.36 -2.61 -18.90
N LEU A 390 -26.58 -1.33 -18.57
CA LEU A 390 -25.61 -0.51 -17.83
C LEU A 390 -25.38 -1.02 -16.41
N PHE A 391 -26.42 -1.48 -15.71
CA PHE A 391 -26.25 -2.10 -14.38
C PHE A 391 -25.40 -3.37 -14.47
N VAL A 392 -25.72 -4.27 -15.40
CA VAL A 392 -24.93 -5.50 -15.61
C VAL A 392 -23.51 -5.18 -16.02
N PHE A 393 -23.33 -4.24 -16.95
CA PHE A 393 -22.01 -3.77 -17.39
C PHE A 393 -21.20 -3.23 -16.21
N MET A 394 -21.76 -2.35 -15.38
CA MET A 394 -21.05 -1.81 -14.21
C MET A 394 -20.66 -2.91 -13.22
N VAL A 395 -21.54 -3.87 -12.95
CA VAL A 395 -21.22 -5.00 -12.05
C VAL A 395 -20.07 -5.83 -12.61
N VAL A 396 -20.15 -6.22 -13.89
CA VAL A 396 -19.11 -7.02 -14.56
C VAL A 396 -17.80 -6.25 -14.63
N PHE A 397 -17.85 -4.96 -15.00
CA PHE A 397 -16.69 -4.08 -15.08
C PHE A 397 -15.99 -3.94 -13.73
N THR A 398 -16.73 -3.59 -12.68
CA THR A 398 -16.21 -3.45 -11.31
C THR A 398 -15.58 -4.76 -10.82
N MET A 399 -16.27 -5.89 -10.98
CA MET A 399 -15.70 -7.19 -10.58
C MET A 399 -14.49 -7.62 -11.41
N SER A 400 -14.42 -7.19 -12.67
CA SER A 400 -13.32 -7.54 -13.57
C SER A 400 -12.11 -6.61 -13.44
N LEU A 401 -12.20 -5.55 -12.63
CA LEU A 401 -11.15 -4.54 -12.49
C LEU A 401 -9.81 -5.16 -12.05
N ASN A 402 -9.86 -6.15 -11.15
CA ASN A 402 -8.68 -6.88 -10.69
C ASN A 402 -8.03 -7.76 -11.78
N TYR A 403 -8.75 -8.12 -12.85
CA TYR A 403 -8.15 -8.82 -14.00
C TYR A 403 -7.38 -7.87 -14.90
N PHE A 404 -7.84 -6.63 -15.06
CA PHE A 404 -7.14 -5.61 -15.85
C PHE A 404 -5.95 -5.03 -15.09
N ARG A 405 -6.10 -4.84 -13.78
CA ARG A 405 -5.04 -4.34 -12.89
C ARG A 405 -5.13 -5.05 -11.54
N PRO A 406 -4.33 -6.10 -11.31
CA PRO A 406 -4.33 -6.81 -10.04
C PRO A 406 -4.07 -5.88 -8.87
N SER A 407 -4.94 -5.93 -7.87
CA SER A 407 -4.79 -5.22 -6.59
C SER A 407 -3.74 -5.88 -5.68
N GLN A 408 -3.44 -7.15 -5.94
CA GLN A 408 -2.55 -7.98 -5.13
C GLN A 408 -1.58 -8.77 -6.05
N PRO A 409 -0.38 -9.10 -5.56
CA PRO A 409 0.48 -10.08 -6.22
C PRO A 409 -0.20 -11.45 -6.36
N GLN A 410 0.38 -12.32 -7.19
CA GLN A 410 -0.10 -13.69 -7.33
C GLN A 410 -0.12 -14.41 -5.98
N LYS A 411 -1.09 -15.32 -5.81
CA LYS A 411 -1.28 -16.05 -4.56
C LYS A 411 -0.05 -16.88 -4.20
N ILE A 412 0.51 -16.61 -3.02
CA ILE A 412 1.71 -17.26 -2.50
C ILE A 412 1.30 -18.50 -1.68
N LYS A 413 2.00 -19.61 -1.89
CA LYS A 413 1.89 -20.79 -1.02
C LYS A 413 2.70 -20.53 0.25
N MET A 414 2.04 -20.30 1.38
CA MET A 414 2.69 -19.93 2.64
C MET A 414 3.41 -21.08 3.34
N LEU A 415 2.97 -22.32 3.15
CA LEU A 415 3.46 -23.48 3.90
C LEU A 415 5.01 -23.63 3.89
N PRO A 416 5.73 -23.47 2.77
CA PRO A 416 7.20 -23.53 2.79
C PRO A 416 7.86 -22.44 3.65
N ILE A 417 7.25 -21.24 3.72
CA ILE A 417 7.73 -20.12 4.54
C ILE A 417 7.46 -20.41 6.02
N VAL A 418 6.24 -20.85 6.34
CA VAL A 418 5.86 -21.24 7.71
C VAL A 418 6.74 -22.39 8.21
N ASN A 419 6.97 -23.42 7.38
CA ASN A 419 7.88 -24.51 7.72
C ASN A 419 9.31 -24.01 7.94
N PHE A 420 9.79 -23.06 7.14
CA PHE A 420 11.10 -22.46 7.37
C PHE A 420 11.16 -21.71 8.70
N LEU A 421 10.15 -20.91 9.05
CA LEU A 421 10.11 -20.15 10.30
C LEU A 421 9.98 -21.06 11.54
N ASN A 422 9.26 -22.18 11.42
CA ASN A 422 9.09 -23.15 12.51
C ASN A 422 10.27 -24.12 12.65
N GLN A 423 11.20 -24.13 11.69
CA GLN A 423 12.42 -24.94 11.74
C GLN A 423 13.52 -24.16 12.45
N ASP A 424 14.39 -24.88 13.18
CA ASP A 424 15.66 -24.36 13.71
C ASP A 424 15.55 -23.05 14.52
N ASP A 425 14.46 -22.90 15.28
CA ASP A 425 14.15 -21.72 16.10
C ASP A 425 14.17 -20.40 15.31
N HIS A 426 13.90 -20.42 14.00
CA HIS A 426 13.94 -19.23 13.16
C HIS A 426 12.92 -18.16 13.57
N ASP A 427 11.83 -18.56 14.22
CA ASP A 427 10.80 -17.72 14.85
C ASP A 427 11.33 -16.80 15.97
N LYS A 428 12.49 -17.11 16.56
CA LYS A 428 13.15 -16.25 17.56
C LYS A 428 13.67 -14.93 16.99
N TRP A 429 13.72 -14.78 15.68
CA TRP A 429 14.12 -13.53 15.02
C TRP A 429 12.95 -12.91 14.27
N ARG A 430 13.04 -11.59 14.05
CA ARG A 430 12.06 -10.92 13.20
C ARG A 430 12.34 -11.19 11.73
N PHE A 431 11.27 -11.24 10.94
CA PHE A 431 11.35 -11.32 9.48
C PHE A 431 10.78 -10.08 8.78
N LEU A 432 11.07 -9.95 7.48
CA LEU A 432 10.43 -8.98 6.58
C LEU A 432 10.04 -9.67 5.27
N THR A 433 8.92 -9.28 4.68
CA THR A 433 8.47 -9.74 3.36
C THR A 433 8.59 -8.63 2.34
N LEU A 434 8.99 -8.95 1.11
CA LEU A 434 9.12 -7.99 0.02
C LEU A 434 8.37 -8.51 -1.22
N GLY A 435 7.38 -7.76 -1.71
CA GLY A 435 6.53 -8.14 -2.85
C GLY A 435 5.43 -9.14 -2.54
N PHE A 436 4.87 -9.10 -1.32
CA PHE A 436 3.81 -10.03 -0.87
C PHE A 436 2.40 -9.42 -1.01
N GLY A 437 2.29 -8.10 -1.09
CA GLY A 437 1.01 -7.41 -0.98
C GLY A 437 0.38 -7.63 0.41
N ASP A 438 -0.94 -7.61 0.46
CA ASP A 438 -1.70 -7.88 1.69
C ASP A 438 -1.60 -9.33 2.19
N GLN A 439 -0.98 -10.21 1.40
CA GLN A 439 -0.73 -11.59 1.81
C GLN A 439 0.27 -11.71 2.96
N MET A 440 1.06 -10.67 3.26
CA MET A 440 1.89 -10.67 4.47
C MET A 440 1.05 -10.78 5.75
N ALA A 441 -0.17 -10.21 5.77
CA ALA A 441 -1.07 -10.36 6.92
C ALA A 441 -1.55 -11.81 7.08
N TRP A 442 -1.70 -12.53 5.98
CA TRP A 442 -2.01 -13.96 6.01
C TRP A 442 -0.82 -14.79 6.48
N LEU A 443 0.42 -14.42 6.12
CA LEU A 443 1.60 -15.09 6.65
C LEU A 443 1.72 -14.88 8.16
N SER A 444 1.55 -13.64 8.65
CA SER A 444 1.59 -13.34 10.09
C SER A 444 0.54 -14.11 10.89
N ALA A 445 -0.65 -14.35 10.33
CA ALA A 445 -1.70 -15.15 10.98
C ALA A 445 -1.41 -16.68 10.98
N GLN A 446 -0.26 -17.13 10.48
CA GLN A 446 0.12 -18.56 10.40
C GLN A 446 1.41 -18.89 11.13
N THR A 447 2.06 -17.92 11.77
CA THR A 447 3.37 -18.09 12.40
C THR A 447 3.48 -17.22 13.65
N ASP A 448 4.17 -17.71 14.66
CA ASP A 448 4.49 -16.95 15.88
C ASP A 448 5.69 -15.99 15.65
N ALA A 449 6.38 -16.11 14.51
CA ALA A 449 7.48 -15.22 14.15
C ALA A 449 6.98 -13.78 13.98
N MET A 450 7.73 -12.82 14.54
CA MET A 450 7.36 -11.40 14.50
C MET A 450 7.94 -10.69 13.27
N THR A 451 7.35 -9.56 12.87
CA THR A 451 7.86 -8.70 11.80
C THR A 451 7.93 -7.23 12.23
N VAL A 452 8.82 -6.48 11.56
CA VAL A 452 8.97 -5.03 11.72
C VAL A 452 7.95 -4.23 10.88
N ASP A 453 7.34 -4.87 9.89
CA ASP A 453 6.33 -4.28 9.01
C ASP A 453 4.91 -4.64 9.49
N GLY A 454 3.88 -4.19 8.78
CA GLY A 454 2.48 -4.54 9.08
C GLY A 454 1.48 -3.87 8.14
N ASN A 455 0.24 -4.38 8.12
CA ASN A 455 -0.79 -3.86 7.20
C ASN A 455 -1.75 -2.86 7.84
N TYR A 456 -1.69 -2.68 9.16
CA TYR A 456 -2.53 -1.70 9.85
C TYR A 456 -1.76 -0.40 10.13
N HIS A 457 -1.75 0.53 9.17
CA HIS A 457 -0.85 1.69 9.19
C HIS A 457 -1.15 2.71 10.31
N SER A 458 -2.34 2.67 10.93
CA SER A 458 -2.67 3.52 12.08
C SER A 458 -1.98 3.07 13.38
N ALA A 459 -1.47 1.84 13.44
CA ALA A 459 -0.76 1.31 14.60
C ALA A 459 0.76 1.50 14.53
N ARG A 460 1.29 2.15 13.48
CA ARG A 460 2.73 2.35 13.32
C ARG A 460 3.27 3.29 14.38
N ARG A 461 4.39 2.88 14.97
CA ARG A 461 5.11 3.64 16.01
C ARG A 461 6.60 3.78 15.74
N LEU A 462 7.14 3.00 14.82
CA LEU A 462 8.55 3.06 14.46
C LEU A 462 8.82 4.37 13.73
N PRO A 463 9.77 5.21 14.19
CA PRO A 463 10.08 6.50 13.57
C PRO A 463 10.30 6.41 12.05
N GLU A 464 10.99 5.37 11.60
CA GLU A 464 11.29 5.10 10.19
C GLU A 464 10.03 4.91 9.31
N LEU A 465 8.90 4.54 9.93
CA LEU A 465 7.59 4.39 9.30
C LEU A 465 6.66 5.58 9.54
N THR A 466 6.84 6.33 10.63
CA THR A 466 5.95 7.44 10.98
C THR A 466 6.38 8.79 10.42
N THR A 467 7.68 8.99 10.17
CA THR A 467 8.18 10.24 9.61
C THR A 467 8.10 10.28 8.08
N ARG A 468 7.88 9.15 7.41
CA ARG A 468 7.81 9.07 5.94
C ARG A 468 6.41 8.69 5.46
N PRO A 469 5.96 9.18 4.29
CA PRO A 469 4.66 8.84 3.68
C PRO A 469 4.65 7.43 3.04
N ILE A 470 5.17 6.43 3.74
CA ILE A 470 5.12 5.02 3.34
C ILE A 470 3.87 4.37 3.94
N GLU A 471 3.34 3.31 3.36
CA GLU A 471 2.31 2.46 3.98
C GLU A 471 2.95 1.23 4.61
N ARG A 472 3.69 0.48 3.78
CA ARG A 472 4.38 -0.79 4.07
C ARG A 472 5.76 -0.79 3.43
N LEU A 473 6.73 -1.43 4.06
CA LEU A 473 8.07 -1.60 3.51
C LEU A 473 8.06 -2.55 2.31
N GLU A 474 7.19 -3.55 2.33
CA GLU A 474 7.05 -4.56 1.27
C GLU A 474 6.69 -3.99 -0.12
N ASN A 475 6.03 -2.82 -0.15
CA ASN A 475 5.64 -2.08 -1.36
C ASN A 475 6.45 -0.78 -1.55
N SER A 476 7.61 -0.64 -0.91
CA SER A 476 8.47 0.54 -1.01
C SER A 476 8.82 0.92 -2.45
N LYS A 477 8.93 -0.06 -3.37
CA LYS A 477 9.06 0.13 -4.83
C LYS A 477 8.04 1.09 -5.44
N PHE A 478 6.81 1.13 -4.90
CA PHE A 478 5.71 1.94 -5.42
C PHE A 478 5.57 3.30 -4.74
N LYS A 479 6.34 3.57 -3.67
CA LYS A 479 6.29 4.82 -2.89
C LYS A 479 7.50 5.71 -3.15
N GLY A 480 8.22 5.47 -4.24
CA GLY A 480 9.36 6.26 -4.66
C GLY A 480 10.50 6.26 -3.63
N VAL A 481 11.25 7.35 -3.61
CA VAL A 481 12.45 7.44 -2.77
C VAL A 481 12.13 7.47 -1.28
N ALA A 482 10.98 8.02 -0.87
CA ALA A 482 10.54 7.97 0.52
C ALA A 482 10.37 6.51 1.00
N GLY A 483 9.77 5.66 0.15
CA GLY A 483 9.61 4.24 0.39
C GLY A 483 10.95 3.49 0.49
N ILE A 484 11.79 3.63 -0.54
CA ILE A 484 13.09 2.94 -0.61
C ILE A 484 14.02 3.36 0.52
N GLY A 485 14.06 4.65 0.86
CA GLY A 485 14.90 5.12 1.95
C GLY A 485 14.44 4.62 3.33
N SER A 486 13.13 4.42 3.56
CA SER A 486 12.65 3.78 4.79
C SER A 486 13.14 2.33 4.87
N LEU A 487 13.00 1.57 3.77
CA LEU A 487 13.52 0.21 3.68
C LEU A 487 15.03 0.15 3.95
N GLN A 488 15.81 1.07 3.35
CA GLN A 488 17.26 1.14 3.55
C GLN A 488 17.65 1.29 5.03
N GLN A 489 16.89 2.02 5.85
CA GLN A 489 17.18 2.18 7.27
C GLN A 489 17.06 0.86 8.04
N PHE A 490 16.01 0.07 7.77
CA PHE A 490 15.84 -1.27 8.35
C PHE A 490 16.91 -2.25 7.88
N LEU A 491 17.30 -2.19 6.59
CA LEU A 491 18.31 -3.08 6.02
C LEU A 491 19.73 -2.75 6.47
N THR A 492 20.01 -1.48 6.78
CA THR A 492 21.33 -1.02 7.23
C THR A 492 21.53 -1.28 8.72
N THR A 493 20.48 -1.17 9.54
CA THR A 493 20.58 -1.38 11.01
C THR A 493 19.67 -2.52 11.53
N PRO A 494 19.77 -3.74 10.98
CA PRO A 494 18.88 -4.84 11.33
C PRO A 494 18.96 -5.28 12.81
N GLU A 495 20.11 -5.08 13.45
CA GLU A 495 20.35 -5.44 14.85
C GLU A 495 19.40 -4.68 15.80
N LYS A 496 19.06 -3.43 15.45
CA LYS A 496 18.12 -2.58 16.20
C LYS A 496 16.76 -3.24 16.37
N TYR A 497 16.36 -4.06 15.39
CA TYR A 497 15.05 -4.70 15.34
C TYR A 497 15.09 -6.22 15.45
N ASN A 498 16.25 -6.83 15.73
CA ASN A 498 16.41 -8.28 15.69
C ASN A 498 15.96 -8.88 14.33
N LEU A 499 16.10 -8.12 13.23
CA LEU A 499 15.65 -8.52 11.90
C LEU A 499 16.71 -9.42 11.27
N LYS A 500 16.39 -10.69 11.04
CA LYS A 500 17.35 -11.69 10.55
C LYS A 500 17.02 -12.25 9.18
N TYR A 501 15.73 -12.42 8.87
CA TYR A 501 15.29 -13.09 7.64
C TYR A 501 14.46 -12.17 6.76
N ILE A 502 14.69 -12.22 5.46
CA ILE A 502 13.89 -11.51 4.47
C ILE A 502 13.42 -12.48 3.39
N PHE A 503 12.12 -12.48 3.15
CA PHE A 503 11.47 -13.26 2.11
C PHE A 503 11.22 -12.37 0.89
N SER A 504 12.03 -12.54 -0.16
CA SER A 504 11.96 -11.77 -1.40
C SER A 504 11.15 -12.53 -2.45
N ASN A 505 10.01 -11.97 -2.85
CA ASN A 505 9.20 -12.42 -4.00
C ASN A 505 9.41 -11.55 -5.24
N ASP A 506 9.78 -10.27 -5.05
CA ASP A 506 10.10 -9.36 -6.15
C ASP A 506 11.62 -9.13 -6.20
N LYS A 507 12.24 -9.62 -7.29
CA LYS A 507 13.68 -9.48 -7.52
C LYS A 507 14.16 -8.02 -7.49
N PHE A 508 13.27 -7.04 -7.71
CA PHE A 508 13.58 -5.62 -7.59
C PHE A 508 14.37 -5.28 -6.31
N TYR A 509 14.10 -5.96 -5.20
CA TYR A 509 14.76 -5.68 -3.92
C TYR A 509 16.08 -6.44 -3.69
N ASP A 510 16.41 -7.44 -4.50
CA ASP A 510 17.59 -8.28 -4.26
C ASP A 510 18.93 -7.52 -4.30
N PRO A 511 19.15 -6.51 -5.17
CA PRO A 511 20.40 -5.75 -5.18
C PRO A 511 20.65 -4.99 -3.87
N ILE A 512 19.64 -4.33 -3.32
CA ILE A 512 19.80 -3.58 -2.07
C ILE A 512 20.09 -4.51 -0.90
N LEU A 513 19.53 -5.72 -0.89
CA LEU A 513 19.87 -6.74 0.11
C LEU A 513 21.35 -7.10 0.03
N TYR A 514 21.84 -7.46 -1.17
CA TYR A 514 23.25 -7.78 -1.38
C TYR A 514 24.19 -6.63 -0.98
N PHE A 515 23.92 -5.42 -1.45
CA PHE A 515 24.79 -4.26 -1.20
C PHE A 515 24.66 -3.70 0.22
N CYS A 516 23.65 -4.10 1.01
CA CYS A 516 23.61 -3.85 2.46
C CYS A 516 24.24 -5.00 3.27
N GLY A 517 24.82 -6.01 2.61
CA GLY A 517 25.52 -7.14 3.22
C GLY A 517 24.59 -8.27 3.71
N TRP A 518 23.42 -8.43 3.10
CA TRP A 518 22.59 -9.63 3.31
C TRP A 518 23.10 -10.76 2.41
N GLN A 519 23.01 -11.99 2.89
CA GLN A 519 23.43 -13.17 2.12
C GLN A 519 22.23 -14.02 1.71
N ARG A 520 22.35 -14.66 0.55
CA ARG A 520 21.36 -15.63 0.07
C ARG A 520 21.51 -16.92 0.85
N LEU A 521 20.42 -17.39 1.46
CA LEU A 521 20.40 -18.65 2.19
C LEU A 521 19.96 -19.80 1.28
N ARG A 522 18.69 -19.76 0.84
CA ARG A 522 18.12 -20.74 -0.09
C ARG A 522 16.87 -20.18 -0.77
N GLN A 523 16.54 -20.72 -1.94
CA GLN A 523 15.22 -20.55 -2.53
C GLN A 523 14.29 -21.66 -2.00
N LEU A 524 13.11 -21.27 -1.53
CA LEU A 524 12.09 -22.21 -1.05
C LEU A 524 11.37 -22.87 -2.23
N GLU A 525 10.68 -23.99 -1.97
CA GLU A 525 9.93 -24.75 -2.99
C GLU A 525 8.85 -23.95 -3.73
N ASN A 526 8.37 -22.86 -3.12
CA ASN A 526 7.40 -21.94 -3.72
C ASN A 526 8.06 -20.83 -4.57
N GLY A 527 9.38 -20.86 -4.77
CA GLY A 527 10.12 -19.88 -5.57
C GLY A 527 10.60 -18.65 -4.80
N ILE A 528 10.26 -18.52 -3.51
CA ILE A 528 10.64 -17.36 -2.69
C ILE A 528 12.11 -17.45 -2.28
N MET A 529 12.87 -16.39 -2.49
CA MET A 529 14.28 -16.31 -2.09
C MET A 529 14.40 -15.85 -0.65
N VAL A 530 15.13 -16.61 0.17
CA VAL A 530 15.41 -16.26 1.57
C VAL A 530 16.77 -15.60 1.68
N TRP A 531 16.77 -14.39 2.22
CA TRP A 531 17.96 -13.64 2.58
C TRP A 531 18.14 -13.65 4.10
N GLU A 532 19.39 -13.77 4.55
CA GLU A 532 19.76 -13.79 5.96
C GLU A 532 20.80 -12.71 6.27
N ARG A 533 20.70 -12.12 7.45
CA ARG A 533 21.78 -11.34 8.07
C ARG A 533 22.39 -12.12 9.23
N LEU A 534 23.71 -12.30 9.21
CA LEU A 534 24.42 -13.00 10.27
C LEU A 534 24.71 -12.09 11.48
N ASN A 535 25.02 -12.71 12.63
CA ASN A 535 25.33 -12.03 13.89
C ASN A 535 24.21 -11.14 14.46
N ILE A 536 22.96 -11.41 14.09
CA ILE A 536 21.79 -10.75 14.69
C ILE A 536 21.38 -11.47 15.97
N PRO A 537 21.30 -10.77 17.12
CA PRO A 537 20.82 -11.40 18.35
C PRO A 537 19.33 -11.76 18.22
N PRO A 538 18.89 -12.91 18.77
CA PRO A 538 17.48 -13.25 18.81
C PRO A 538 16.70 -12.22 19.62
N VAL A 539 15.39 -12.19 19.40
CA VAL A 539 14.49 -11.37 20.18
C VAL A 539 14.55 -11.81 21.65
N SER A 540 14.50 -10.84 22.57
CA SER A 540 14.45 -11.11 24.01
C SER A 540 13.27 -12.02 24.34
N ALA A 541 13.51 -13.02 25.19
CA ALA A 541 12.45 -13.91 25.68
C ALA A 541 11.36 -13.16 26.46
N ILE A 542 11.70 -11.99 27.02
CA ILE A 542 10.76 -11.10 27.69
C ILE A 542 10.64 -9.84 26.85
N LEU A 543 9.48 -9.67 26.22
CA LEU A 543 9.15 -8.50 25.41
C LEU A 543 8.37 -7.47 26.23
N PRO A 544 8.67 -6.17 26.07
CA PRO A 544 7.85 -5.12 26.65
C PRO A 544 6.45 -5.18 26.05
N LYS A 545 5.43 -4.97 26.89
CA LYS A 545 4.06 -4.77 26.45
C LYS A 545 3.44 -3.58 27.15
N GLU A 546 2.60 -2.86 26.44
CA GLU A 546 1.70 -1.90 27.07
C GLU A 546 0.47 -2.65 27.55
N ASP A 547 0.45 -2.93 28.85
CA ASP A 547 -0.72 -3.55 29.47
C ASP A 547 -1.75 -2.50 29.88
N VAL A 548 -3.02 -2.91 29.90
CA VAL A 548 -4.16 -2.08 30.32
C VAL A 548 -4.84 -2.70 31.52
N ALA A 549 -5.55 -1.88 32.30
CA ALA A 549 -6.29 -2.33 33.46
C ALA A 549 -7.27 -3.48 33.11
N LYS A 550 -7.37 -4.49 34.00
CA LYS A 550 -8.17 -5.71 33.77
C LYS A 550 -9.62 -5.44 33.34
N TRP A 551 -10.25 -4.40 33.90
CA TRP A 551 -11.62 -4.05 33.55
C TRP A 551 -11.76 -3.57 32.09
N LEU A 552 -10.74 -2.90 31.53
CA LEU A 552 -10.71 -2.52 30.11
C LEU A 552 -10.63 -3.75 29.20
N LYS A 553 -9.83 -4.75 29.59
CA LYS A 553 -9.75 -6.04 28.87
C LYS A 553 -11.10 -6.75 28.85
N ILE A 554 -11.76 -6.84 30.01
CA ILE A 554 -13.09 -7.46 30.17
C ILE A 554 -14.12 -6.71 29.32
N MET A 555 -14.14 -5.38 29.37
CA MET A 555 -15.03 -4.56 28.55
C MET A 555 -14.83 -4.83 27.06
N TRP A 556 -13.58 -4.81 26.59
CA TRP A 556 -13.23 -5.01 25.19
C TRP A 556 -13.61 -6.42 24.67
N GLY A 557 -13.42 -7.45 25.49
CA GLY A 557 -13.73 -8.83 25.13
C GLY A 557 -15.21 -9.21 25.22
N ILE A 558 -16.02 -8.53 26.05
CA ILE A 558 -17.43 -8.92 26.31
C ILE A 558 -18.45 -7.98 25.67
N ILE A 559 -18.25 -6.67 25.78
CA ILE A 559 -19.27 -5.68 25.37
C ILE A 559 -19.69 -5.86 23.90
N PRO A 560 -18.78 -6.02 22.93
CA PRO A 560 -19.16 -6.15 21.52
C PRO A 560 -20.17 -7.27 21.27
N PHE A 561 -19.91 -8.49 21.76
CA PHE A 561 -20.86 -9.60 21.64
C PHE A 561 -22.14 -9.37 22.45
N LEU A 562 -22.03 -8.76 23.63
CA LEU A 562 -23.21 -8.40 24.40
C LEU A 562 -24.13 -7.46 23.61
N THR A 563 -23.58 -6.53 22.81
CA THR A 563 -24.41 -5.68 21.94
C THR A 563 -25.19 -6.49 20.91
N VAL A 564 -24.56 -7.51 20.29
CA VAL A 564 -25.24 -8.40 19.34
C VAL A 564 -26.30 -9.24 20.03
N LEU A 565 -26.01 -9.81 21.20
CA LEU A 565 -26.97 -10.60 21.98
C LEU A 565 -28.18 -9.76 22.39
N VAL A 566 -27.96 -8.56 22.92
CA VAL A 566 -29.04 -7.63 23.30
C VAL A 566 -29.85 -7.22 22.08
N ALA A 567 -29.19 -6.84 20.98
CA ALA A 567 -29.88 -6.49 19.74
C ALA A 567 -30.69 -7.68 19.20
N PHE A 568 -30.13 -8.89 19.24
CA PHE A 568 -30.80 -10.11 18.80
C PHE A 568 -32.04 -10.40 19.66
N VAL A 569 -31.91 -10.42 20.99
CA VAL A 569 -33.03 -10.68 21.91
C VAL A 569 -34.15 -9.66 21.74
N LEU A 570 -33.83 -8.36 21.71
CA LEU A 570 -34.82 -7.31 21.57
C LEU A 570 -35.50 -7.34 20.19
N ASN A 571 -34.78 -7.63 19.11
CA ASN A 571 -35.36 -7.64 17.77
C ASN A 571 -36.06 -8.97 17.42
N ILE A 572 -35.60 -10.11 17.94
CA ILE A 572 -36.17 -11.44 17.66
C ILE A 572 -37.41 -11.76 18.48
N GLN A 573 -37.53 -11.24 19.71
CA GLN A 573 -38.77 -11.38 20.49
C GLN A 573 -39.98 -10.86 19.71
N MET A 574 -39.78 -9.85 18.85
CA MET A 574 -40.82 -9.37 17.95
C MET A 574 -41.20 -10.39 16.87
N LEU A 575 -40.27 -11.18 16.33
CA LEU A 575 -40.56 -12.25 15.37
C LEU A 575 -41.42 -13.36 16.00
N TRP A 576 -41.10 -13.78 17.22
CA TRP A 576 -41.89 -14.78 17.95
C TRP A 576 -43.28 -14.25 18.34
N VAL A 577 -43.39 -13.02 18.82
CA VAL A 577 -44.68 -12.37 19.11
C VAL A 577 -45.51 -12.20 17.83
N ASN A 578 -44.89 -11.88 16.68
CA ASN A 578 -45.57 -11.76 15.39
C ASN A 578 -45.99 -13.15 14.85
N MET A 579 -45.12 -14.17 14.96
CA MET A 579 -45.37 -15.53 14.49
C MET A 579 -46.49 -16.21 15.29
N LEU A 580 -46.48 -16.03 16.61
CA LEU A 580 -47.49 -16.55 17.53
C LEU A 580 -48.78 -15.70 17.56
N LYS A 581 -48.82 -14.58 16.82
CA LYS A 581 -49.97 -13.65 16.72
C LYS A 581 -50.55 -13.22 18.07
N THR A 582 -49.74 -13.18 19.12
CA THR A 582 -50.21 -12.95 20.49
C THR A 582 -50.68 -11.53 20.74
N ARG A 583 -50.39 -10.57 19.84
CA ARG A 583 -50.87 -9.18 19.89
C ARG A 583 -51.20 -8.63 18.50
N ILE A 584 -52.28 -7.84 18.38
CA ILE A 584 -52.62 -7.10 17.15
C ILE A 584 -51.65 -5.93 17.00
N LYS A 585 -50.77 -5.99 15.98
CA LYS A 585 -49.76 -4.96 15.74
C LYS A 585 -50.35 -3.82 14.90
N PRO A 586 -50.33 -2.56 15.38
CA PRO A 586 -50.68 -1.42 14.55
C PRO A 586 -49.65 -1.28 13.42
N GLN A 587 -50.10 -0.87 12.24
CA GLN A 587 -49.18 -0.62 11.13
C GLN A 587 -48.17 0.47 11.52
N PRO A 588 -46.88 0.32 11.15
CA PRO A 588 -45.86 1.35 11.41
C PRO A 588 -46.29 2.72 10.87
N ASP A 589 -46.08 3.78 11.66
CA ASP A 589 -46.59 5.12 11.35
C ASP A 589 -46.05 5.69 10.04
N PHE A 590 -44.81 5.34 9.64
CA PHE A 590 -44.26 5.78 8.35
C PHE A 590 -45.06 5.27 7.13
N LEU A 591 -45.86 4.20 7.27
CA LEU A 591 -46.73 3.71 6.19
C LEU A 591 -47.94 4.63 5.94
N LYS A 592 -48.29 5.51 6.90
CA LYS A 592 -49.35 6.52 6.72
C LYS A 592 -48.97 7.57 5.66
N TYR A 593 -47.67 7.80 5.47
CA TYR A 593 -47.12 8.78 4.54
C TYR A 593 -46.75 8.16 3.19
N LYS A 594 -47.54 7.18 2.73
CA LYS A 594 -47.33 6.55 1.42
C LYS A 594 -47.37 7.62 0.32
N THR A 595 -46.33 7.65 -0.50
CA THR A 595 -46.27 8.56 -1.63
C THR A 595 -47.24 8.09 -2.72
N ALA A 596 -48.14 8.97 -3.16
CA ALA A 596 -49.00 8.72 -4.31
C ALA A 596 -48.26 9.06 -5.61
N TYR A 597 -48.15 8.08 -6.52
CA TYR A 597 -47.46 8.22 -7.80
C TYR A 597 -48.48 8.45 -8.93
N THR A 598 -49.08 9.64 -8.96
CA THR A 598 -50.16 9.97 -9.91
C THR A 598 -49.68 10.69 -11.16
N LYS A 599 -48.62 11.51 -11.07
CA LYS A 599 -48.08 12.28 -12.19
C LYS A 599 -46.58 12.51 -12.05
N PHE A 600 -45.84 12.15 -13.10
CA PHE A 600 -44.42 12.45 -13.19
C PHE A 600 -44.20 13.86 -13.79
N PRO A 601 -43.40 14.74 -13.16
CA PRO A 601 -43.14 16.08 -13.71
C PRO A 601 -42.40 16.02 -15.04
N ARG A 602 -42.98 16.63 -16.09
CA ARG A 602 -42.36 16.69 -17.43
C ARG A 602 -41.00 17.39 -17.41
N LEU A 603 -40.83 18.42 -16.58
CA LEU A 603 -39.58 19.15 -16.44
C LEU A 603 -38.45 18.26 -15.88
N VAL A 604 -38.74 17.44 -14.87
CA VAL A 604 -37.73 16.52 -14.30
C VAL A 604 -37.33 15.47 -15.32
N LEU A 605 -38.29 14.94 -16.09
CA LEU A 605 -38.00 14.02 -17.19
C LEU A 605 -37.10 14.67 -18.23
N PHE A 606 -37.39 15.92 -18.62
CA PHE A 606 -36.60 16.70 -19.57
C PHE A 606 -35.18 16.98 -19.06
N ILE A 607 -35.04 17.43 -17.82
CA ILE A 607 -33.73 17.65 -17.17
C ILE A 607 -32.94 16.34 -17.09
N THR A 608 -33.59 15.24 -16.73
CA THR A 608 -32.93 13.92 -16.66
C THR A 608 -32.44 13.47 -18.05
N HIS A 609 -33.19 13.75 -19.11
CA HIS A 609 -32.73 13.47 -20.49
C HIS A 609 -31.55 14.35 -20.88
N ILE A 610 -31.62 15.66 -20.65
CA ILE A 610 -30.49 16.57 -20.93
C ILE A 610 -29.25 16.15 -20.13
N TRP A 611 -29.41 15.87 -18.85
CA TRP A 611 -28.34 15.39 -17.99
C TRP A 611 -27.74 14.08 -18.49
N SER A 612 -28.58 13.13 -18.91
CA SER A 612 -28.10 11.87 -19.50
C SER A 612 -27.33 12.10 -20.80
N ILE A 613 -27.75 13.07 -21.62
CA ILE A 613 -27.04 13.47 -22.84
C ILE A 613 -25.70 14.12 -22.49
N ILE A 614 -25.65 15.02 -21.50
CA ILE A 614 -24.40 15.63 -21.04
C ILE A 614 -23.46 14.57 -20.50
N LEU A 615 -23.94 13.67 -19.64
CA LEU A 615 -23.15 12.54 -19.13
C LEU A 615 -22.66 11.64 -20.26
N ALA A 616 -23.50 11.36 -21.25
CA ALA A 616 -23.10 10.60 -22.43
C ALA A 616 -22.01 11.35 -23.22
N ILE A 617 -22.13 12.66 -23.44
CA ILE A 617 -21.10 13.47 -24.09
C ILE A 617 -19.80 13.43 -23.30
N VAL A 618 -19.85 13.62 -21.97
CA VAL A 618 -18.67 13.56 -21.09
C VAL A 618 -18.05 12.16 -21.11
N LEU A 619 -18.86 11.10 -21.07
CA LEU A 619 -18.41 9.72 -21.15
C LEU A 619 -17.80 9.39 -22.51
N PHE A 620 -18.47 9.75 -23.62
CA PHE A 620 -17.94 9.53 -24.97
C PHE A 620 -16.71 10.39 -25.24
N TYR A 621 -16.66 11.61 -24.71
CA TYR A 621 -15.46 12.45 -24.77
C TYR A 621 -14.34 11.86 -23.92
N GLY A 622 -14.63 11.31 -22.74
CA GLY A 622 -13.68 10.60 -21.89
C GLY A 622 -13.17 9.32 -22.55
N ILE A 623 -14.05 8.52 -23.16
CA ILE A 623 -13.70 7.35 -23.97
C ILE A 623 -12.88 7.77 -25.19
N TYR A 624 -13.22 8.89 -25.83
CA TYR A 624 -12.47 9.43 -26.95
C TYR A 624 -11.07 9.89 -26.52
N LEU A 625 -10.94 10.63 -25.42
CA LEU A 625 -9.66 11.02 -24.86
C LEU A 625 -8.84 9.81 -24.41
N PHE A 626 -9.47 8.82 -23.78
CA PHE A 626 -8.85 7.55 -23.43
C PHE A 626 -8.35 6.83 -24.68
N TYR A 627 -9.17 6.76 -25.74
CA TYR A 627 -8.78 6.23 -27.04
C TYR A 627 -7.62 7.03 -27.65
N LEU A 628 -7.65 8.36 -27.59
CA LEU A 628 -6.57 9.21 -28.12
C LEU A 628 -5.25 9.03 -27.37
N LYS A 629 -5.31 8.89 -26.04
CA LYS A 629 -4.13 8.67 -25.19
C LYS A 629 -3.60 7.24 -25.32
N ASN A 630 -4.48 6.26 -25.48
CA ASN A 630 -4.13 4.85 -25.53
C ASN A 630 -3.92 4.33 -26.98
N ASP A 631 -4.20 5.14 -28.00
CA ASP A 631 -3.78 4.86 -29.38
C ASP A 631 -2.27 5.03 -29.48
N SER A 632 -1.60 3.88 -29.32
CA SER A 632 -0.16 3.77 -29.24
C SER A 632 0.61 4.43 -30.40
N GLN A 633 0.03 4.61 -31.58
CA GLN A 633 0.79 5.06 -32.78
C GLN A 633 0.27 6.36 -33.40
N ARG A 634 -0.64 7.07 -32.72
CA ARG A 634 -1.27 8.29 -33.24
C ARG A 634 -0.28 9.44 -33.43
N SER A 635 0.60 9.65 -32.46
CA SER A 635 1.58 10.74 -32.41
C SER A 635 2.97 10.16 -32.09
N PRO A 636 4.06 10.91 -32.36
CA PRO A 636 5.40 10.47 -31.96
C PRO A 636 5.52 10.25 -30.45
N GLU A 637 4.92 11.14 -29.65
CA GLU A 637 4.89 11.05 -28.18
C GLU A 637 4.14 9.79 -27.71
N ASN A 638 2.96 9.51 -28.28
CA ASN A 638 2.19 8.30 -27.96
C ASN A 638 3.00 7.02 -28.25
N ALA A 639 3.73 6.98 -29.36
CA ALA A 639 4.53 5.82 -29.75
C ALA A 639 5.69 5.59 -28.78
N ILE A 640 6.36 6.66 -28.36
CA ILE A 640 7.43 6.59 -27.35
C ILE A 640 6.87 6.13 -26.01
N ILE A 641 5.81 6.77 -25.50
CA ILE A 641 5.22 6.42 -24.20
C ILE A 641 4.74 4.97 -24.21
N ALA A 642 4.00 4.55 -25.24
CA ALA A 642 3.52 3.18 -25.36
C ALA A 642 4.66 2.15 -25.46
N TYR A 643 5.79 2.52 -26.08
CA TYR A 643 6.98 1.68 -26.17
C TYR A 643 7.64 1.50 -24.80
N TYR A 644 7.91 2.59 -24.08
CA TYR A 644 8.54 2.53 -22.76
C TYR A 644 7.61 1.91 -21.70
N ASP A 645 6.31 2.14 -21.76
CA ASP A 645 5.33 1.44 -20.91
C ASP A 645 5.36 -0.07 -21.16
N ALA A 646 5.35 -0.50 -22.43
CA ALA A 646 5.44 -1.91 -22.77
C ALA A 646 6.77 -2.53 -22.27
N LEU A 647 7.87 -1.77 -22.29
CA LEU A 647 9.14 -2.23 -21.71
C LEU A 647 9.10 -2.33 -20.18
N ASP A 648 8.55 -1.34 -19.46
CA ASP A 648 8.43 -1.35 -17.98
C ASP A 648 7.57 -2.52 -17.50
N PHE A 649 6.47 -2.83 -18.21
CA PHE A 649 5.61 -3.99 -17.94
C PHE A 649 6.09 -5.31 -18.54
N LYS A 650 7.21 -5.31 -19.28
CA LYS A 650 7.79 -6.50 -19.95
C LYS A 650 6.89 -7.14 -21.01
N GLU A 651 6.03 -6.34 -21.66
CA GLU A 651 5.18 -6.72 -22.79
C GLU A 651 5.96 -6.63 -24.12
N PHE A 652 7.00 -7.45 -24.30
CA PHE A 652 7.96 -7.31 -25.40
C PHE A 652 7.34 -7.42 -26.81
N GLU A 653 6.32 -8.26 -27.00
CA GLU A 653 5.62 -8.36 -28.30
C GLU A 653 4.94 -7.04 -28.67
N LYS A 654 4.36 -6.36 -27.68
CA LYS A 654 3.72 -5.06 -27.88
C LYS A 654 4.76 -3.99 -28.15
N ALA A 655 5.87 -3.98 -27.41
CA ALA A 655 6.99 -3.07 -27.67
C ALA A 655 7.55 -3.25 -29.10
N HIS A 656 7.75 -4.50 -29.55
CA HIS A 656 8.18 -4.82 -30.91
C HIS A 656 7.21 -4.30 -31.99
N SER A 657 5.90 -4.41 -31.75
CA SER A 657 4.87 -3.95 -32.69
C SER A 657 4.90 -2.43 -32.95
N LEU A 658 5.62 -1.67 -32.12
CA LEU A 658 5.82 -0.23 -32.24
C LEU A 658 7.10 0.13 -33.02
N ILE A 659 7.93 -0.84 -33.38
CA ILE A 659 9.10 -0.69 -34.24
C ILE A 659 8.68 -0.70 -35.71
N ASP A 660 9.38 0.07 -36.56
CA ASP A 660 9.05 0.21 -37.98
C ASP A 660 9.08 -1.15 -38.71
N PRO A 661 7.97 -1.61 -39.30
CA PRO A 661 7.88 -2.91 -39.96
C PRO A 661 8.70 -3.02 -41.25
N GLU A 662 9.15 -1.91 -41.85
CA GLU A 662 10.10 -1.94 -42.97
C GLU A 662 11.51 -2.32 -42.51
N ASN A 663 11.79 -2.14 -41.22
CA ASN A 663 13.01 -2.64 -40.60
C ASN A 663 12.81 -4.13 -40.34
N THR A 664 13.54 -4.99 -41.05
CA THR A 664 13.33 -6.45 -41.10
C THR A 664 13.68 -7.19 -39.79
N LEU A 665 13.54 -6.55 -38.63
CA LEU A 665 13.88 -7.08 -37.31
C LEU A 665 12.83 -8.11 -36.84
N PRO A 666 13.13 -9.42 -36.86
CA PRO A 666 12.17 -10.42 -36.38
C PRO A 666 11.95 -10.29 -34.88
N ILE A 667 10.74 -10.60 -34.40
CA ILE A 667 10.41 -10.57 -32.95
C ILE A 667 11.41 -11.38 -32.11
N ALA A 668 11.84 -12.54 -32.62
CA ALA A 668 12.81 -13.39 -31.93
C ALA A 668 14.16 -12.69 -31.74
N GLN A 669 14.60 -11.91 -32.74
CA GLN A 669 15.82 -11.12 -32.65
C GLN A 669 15.65 -9.95 -31.67
N TYR A 670 14.51 -9.25 -31.71
CA TYR A 670 14.22 -8.17 -30.76
C TYR A 670 14.18 -8.65 -29.30
N MET A 671 13.52 -9.79 -29.04
CA MET A 671 13.50 -10.39 -27.70
C MET A 671 14.90 -10.83 -27.27
N LEU A 672 15.71 -11.37 -28.19
CA LEU A 672 17.11 -11.69 -27.92
C LEU A 672 17.87 -10.43 -27.52
N GLU A 673 17.77 -9.38 -28.30
CA GLU A 673 18.41 -8.09 -28.07
C GLU A 673 18.08 -7.49 -26.71
N ILE A 674 16.80 -7.48 -26.32
CA ILE A 674 16.38 -7.04 -24.98
C ILE A 674 16.90 -7.95 -23.88
N SER A 675 16.82 -9.27 -24.07
CA SER A 675 17.28 -10.24 -23.07
C SER A 675 18.79 -10.16 -22.83
N VAL A 676 19.53 -9.68 -23.83
CA VAL A 676 20.98 -9.50 -23.80
C VAL A 676 21.38 -8.22 -23.07
N THR A 677 20.51 -7.21 -23.04
CA THR A 677 20.72 -5.98 -22.26
C THR A 677 20.22 -6.15 -20.81
N ASP A 678 20.85 -7.03 -20.03
CA ASP A 678 20.61 -7.12 -18.58
C ASP A 678 21.36 -6.00 -17.82
N GLY A 679 20.94 -5.69 -16.59
CA GLY A 679 21.48 -4.53 -15.86
C GLY A 679 20.58 -3.99 -14.75
N LEU A 680 21.09 -2.98 -14.04
CA LEU A 680 20.34 -2.28 -12.98
C LEU A 680 19.04 -1.67 -13.55
N LEU A 681 19.12 -1.01 -14.71
CA LEU A 681 17.96 -0.36 -15.34
C LEU A 681 16.97 -1.35 -15.98
N SER A 682 17.43 -2.41 -16.64
CA SER A 682 16.55 -3.32 -17.37
C SER A 682 15.87 -4.36 -16.46
N SER A 683 16.53 -4.77 -15.38
CA SER A 683 16.01 -5.84 -14.51
C SER A 683 15.50 -5.38 -13.14
N TYR A 684 16.00 -4.26 -12.60
CA TYR A 684 15.78 -3.84 -11.21
C TYR A 684 15.32 -2.40 -11.07
N ALA A 685 14.82 -1.78 -12.14
CA ALA A 685 14.25 -0.45 -12.09
C ALA A 685 12.75 -0.47 -12.33
N LYS A 686 12.11 0.62 -11.93
CA LYS A 686 10.74 0.95 -12.28
C LYS A 686 10.72 2.38 -12.80
N MET A 687 10.03 2.61 -13.91
CA MET A 687 9.86 3.96 -14.45
C MET A 687 8.94 4.79 -13.54
N ASP A 688 9.40 5.99 -13.18
CA ASP A 688 8.67 6.95 -12.35
C ASP A 688 8.01 8.03 -13.22
N ALA A 689 8.77 8.57 -14.17
CA ALA A 689 8.31 9.60 -15.10
C ALA A 689 9.03 9.50 -16.45
N ILE A 690 8.34 9.95 -17.50
CA ILE A 690 8.89 10.08 -18.86
C ILE A 690 8.47 11.42 -19.44
N GLU A 691 9.44 12.15 -19.98
CA GLU A 691 9.23 13.40 -20.69
C GLU A 691 9.80 13.27 -22.10
N THR A 692 9.05 13.74 -23.10
CA THR A 692 9.47 13.67 -24.50
C THR A 692 9.53 15.05 -25.13
N GLU A 693 10.70 15.45 -25.61
CA GLU A 693 10.91 16.67 -26.38
C GLU A 693 11.01 16.30 -27.86
N ILE A 694 9.98 16.65 -28.64
CA ILE A 694 9.90 16.32 -30.06
C ILE A 694 10.60 17.38 -30.91
N THR A 695 11.65 16.99 -31.63
CA THR A 695 12.35 17.80 -32.63
C THR A 695 11.96 17.34 -34.04
N LYS A 696 11.12 18.14 -34.72
CA LYS A 696 10.62 17.78 -36.06
C LYS A 696 11.69 18.03 -37.12
N HIS A 697 12.06 16.99 -37.86
CA HIS A 697 12.93 17.11 -39.04
C HIS A 697 12.13 17.32 -40.33
N ASN A 698 11.07 16.53 -40.56
CA ASN A 698 10.10 16.72 -41.66
C ASN A 698 8.73 16.12 -41.30
N ASP A 699 7.77 16.08 -42.23
CA ASP A 699 6.41 15.57 -41.99
C ASP A 699 6.31 14.05 -41.76
N SER A 700 7.38 13.31 -42.06
CA SER A 700 7.44 11.84 -42.01
C SER A 700 8.53 11.28 -41.09
N THR A 701 9.47 12.10 -40.62
CA THR A 701 10.55 11.70 -39.72
C THR A 701 10.76 12.72 -38.62
N VAL A 702 10.86 12.23 -37.39
CA VAL A 702 10.97 13.02 -36.18
C VAL A 702 12.09 12.45 -35.32
N SER A 703 12.87 13.32 -34.68
CA SER A 703 13.78 12.93 -33.60
C SER A 703 13.17 13.38 -32.29
N ALA A 704 13.27 12.55 -31.27
CA ALA A 704 12.76 12.83 -29.95
C ALA A 704 13.86 12.63 -28.93
N LYS A 705 14.04 13.62 -28.04
CA LYS A 705 14.80 13.45 -26.82
C LYS A 705 13.84 12.93 -25.75
N VAL A 706 14.14 11.76 -25.21
CA VAL A 706 13.34 11.08 -24.20
C VAL A 706 14.11 11.13 -22.89
N THR A 707 13.61 11.89 -21.92
CA THR A 707 14.14 11.94 -20.57
C THR A 707 13.29 11.02 -19.70
N SER A 708 13.88 9.92 -19.24
CA SER A 708 13.20 8.94 -18.39
C SER A 708 13.82 8.93 -17.00
N GLN A 709 12.96 8.96 -15.97
CA GLN A 709 13.34 8.88 -14.57
C GLN A 709 12.98 7.50 -14.05
N TRP A 710 13.99 6.81 -13.52
CA TRP A 710 13.88 5.43 -13.03
C TRP A 710 14.18 5.37 -11.55
N ILE A 711 13.36 4.65 -10.80
CA ILE A 711 13.63 4.30 -9.42
C ILE A 711 14.22 2.90 -9.40
N THR A 712 15.41 2.77 -8.83
CA THR A 712 16.05 1.48 -8.56
C THR A 712 16.07 1.23 -7.05
N PRO A 713 16.33 0.00 -6.57
CA PRO A 713 16.49 -0.26 -5.14
C PRO A 713 17.69 0.48 -4.51
N LEU A 714 18.64 0.97 -5.33
CA LEU A 714 19.89 1.59 -4.87
C LEU A 714 19.84 3.12 -4.98
N GLU A 715 19.49 3.62 -6.16
CA GLU A 715 19.50 5.05 -6.52
C GLU A 715 18.40 5.42 -7.53
N LYS A 716 18.10 6.73 -7.64
CA LYS A 716 17.28 7.27 -8.73
C LYS A 716 18.18 7.52 -9.94
N ILE A 717 17.75 7.10 -11.12
CA ILE A 717 18.54 7.23 -12.34
C ILE A 717 17.75 8.03 -13.38
N GLU A 718 18.36 9.12 -13.84
CA GLU A 718 17.92 9.80 -15.06
C GLU A 718 18.65 9.19 -16.27
N LYS A 719 17.88 8.88 -17.31
CA LYS A 719 18.39 8.39 -18.60
C LYS A 719 17.80 9.24 -19.72
N ILE A 720 18.70 9.82 -20.52
CA ILE A 720 18.36 10.60 -21.70
C ILE A 720 18.69 9.76 -22.94
N ASP A 721 17.66 9.39 -23.68
CA ASP A 721 17.76 8.65 -24.94
C ASP A 721 17.34 9.55 -26.11
N TYR A 722 17.95 9.35 -27.27
CA TYR A 722 17.54 10.00 -28.51
C TYR A 722 16.93 8.97 -29.44
N LYS A 723 15.65 9.15 -29.78
CA LYS A 723 14.88 8.20 -30.60
C LYS A 723 14.49 8.82 -31.93
N SER A 724 14.66 8.06 -32.99
CA SER A 724 14.18 8.43 -34.33
C SER A 724 12.86 7.72 -34.61
N LEU A 725 11.88 8.44 -35.14
CA LEU A 725 10.56 7.92 -35.49
C LEU A 725 10.24 8.21 -36.95
N SER A 726 9.60 7.23 -37.61
CA SER A 726 9.09 7.34 -38.98
C SER A 726 7.57 7.24 -38.97
N ARG A 727 6.93 7.98 -39.89
CA ARG A 727 5.48 7.87 -40.13
C ARG A 727 5.23 6.98 -41.33
N ARG A 728 4.47 5.90 -41.13
CA ARG A 728 4.06 4.93 -42.16
C ARG A 728 2.56 4.70 -42.10
N LYS A 729 1.88 4.88 -43.25
CA LYS A 729 0.42 4.70 -43.39
C LYS A 729 -0.40 5.41 -42.29
N GLY A 730 0.03 6.62 -41.89
CA GLY A 730 -0.63 7.43 -40.87
C GLY A 730 -0.23 7.14 -39.42
N LYS A 731 0.53 6.07 -39.15
CA LYS A 731 1.01 5.65 -37.82
C LYS A 731 2.49 5.98 -37.63
N TRP A 732 2.88 6.28 -36.40
CA TRP A 732 4.27 6.50 -36.01
C TRP A 732 4.89 5.21 -35.48
N TYR A 733 6.14 4.96 -35.88
CA TYR A 733 6.93 3.81 -35.46
C TYR A 733 8.32 4.29 -35.02
N LEU A 734 8.89 3.59 -34.04
CA LEU A 734 10.28 3.80 -33.63
C LEU A 734 11.21 3.10 -34.61
N GLN A 735 12.33 3.75 -34.92
CA GLN A 735 13.45 3.06 -35.54
C GLN A 735 14.18 2.25 -34.45
N PRO A 736 14.60 1.01 -34.75
CA PRO A 736 15.44 0.24 -33.84
C PRO A 736 16.77 0.97 -33.62
N ASP A 737 17.32 0.81 -32.43
CA ASP A 737 18.66 1.29 -32.15
C ASP A 737 19.69 0.32 -32.75
N ASP A 738 20.83 0.85 -33.22
CA ASP A 738 21.97 0.01 -33.56
C ASP A 738 22.60 -0.53 -32.27
N LEU A 739 22.51 -1.84 -32.05
CA LEU A 739 23.13 -2.49 -30.90
C LEU A 739 24.60 -2.83 -31.16
N ASN A 740 25.38 -2.80 -30.09
CA ASN A 740 26.77 -3.20 -30.15
C ASN A 740 26.88 -4.71 -30.42
N ASN A 741 27.31 -5.08 -31.63
CA ASN A 741 27.54 -6.45 -32.07
C ASN A 741 28.88 -7.01 -31.56
N ASP A 742 29.30 -6.65 -30.36
CA ASP A 742 30.49 -7.28 -29.77
C ASP A 742 30.21 -8.79 -29.70
N LEU A 743 31.11 -9.60 -30.28
CA LEU A 743 31.02 -11.07 -30.35
C LEU A 743 32.11 -11.66 -29.45
N PRO A 744 31.84 -12.78 -28.74
CA PRO A 744 32.79 -13.24 -27.74
C PRO A 744 33.96 -13.82 -28.53
N PRO A 745 35.21 -13.54 -28.13
CA PRO A 745 36.36 -14.08 -28.84
C PRO A 745 36.29 -15.62 -28.90
N ASP A 746 35.78 -16.26 -27.84
CA ASP A 746 35.60 -17.71 -27.78
C ASP A 746 34.12 -18.10 -27.69
N GLN A 747 33.73 -19.12 -28.45
CA GLN A 747 32.39 -19.71 -28.36
C GLN A 747 32.22 -20.60 -27.12
N LEU A 748 33.30 -21.29 -26.72
CA LEU A 748 33.36 -22.11 -25.52
C LEU A 748 34.57 -21.67 -24.71
N TYR A 749 34.33 -21.29 -23.46
CA TYR A 749 35.35 -20.80 -22.56
C TYR A 749 35.29 -21.57 -21.24
N SER A 750 36.45 -21.99 -20.75
CA SER A 750 36.60 -22.65 -19.45
C SER A 750 37.48 -21.79 -18.55
N ALA A 751 37.01 -21.53 -17.34
CA ALA A 751 37.80 -20.86 -16.31
C ALA A 751 37.92 -21.76 -15.09
N ASN A 752 39.13 -21.85 -14.53
CA ASN A 752 39.34 -22.47 -13.23
C ASN A 752 38.82 -21.53 -12.14
N ALA A 753 38.02 -22.03 -11.21
CA ALA A 753 37.48 -21.25 -10.11
C ALA A 753 37.58 -22.01 -8.79
N THR A 754 37.99 -21.32 -7.74
CA THR A 754 37.94 -21.83 -6.37
C THR A 754 36.54 -21.63 -5.82
N LYS A 755 35.81 -22.73 -5.55
CA LYS A 755 34.49 -22.69 -4.91
C LYS A 755 34.58 -23.12 -3.45
N TYR A 756 33.74 -22.53 -2.62
CA TYR A 756 33.64 -22.84 -1.20
C TYR A 756 32.26 -23.45 -0.92
N PHE A 757 32.24 -24.57 -0.20
CA PHE A 757 31.00 -25.23 0.19
C PHE A 757 31.05 -25.57 1.67
N ASN A 758 30.04 -25.12 2.41
CA ASN A 758 29.89 -25.50 3.81
C ASN A 758 29.11 -26.81 3.89
N GLN A 759 29.79 -27.88 4.29
CA GLN A 759 29.17 -29.21 4.47
C GLN A 759 28.16 -29.24 5.64
N GLY A 760 28.28 -28.31 6.59
CA GLY A 760 27.61 -28.40 7.88
C GLY A 760 28.18 -29.55 8.73
N ARG A 761 28.35 -29.31 10.03
CA ARG A 761 28.73 -30.39 10.98
C ARG A 761 27.59 -30.78 11.92
N ARG A 762 26.46 -30.09 11.79
CA ARG A 762 25.28 -30.29 12.62
C ARG A 762 24.74 -31.70 12.42
N ARG A 763 24.65 -32.44 13.53
CA ARG A 763 23.96 -33.72 13.59
C ARG A 763 22.46 -33.47 13.42
N ILE A 764 21.75 -34.42 12.79
CA ILE A 764 20.29 -34.34 12.67
C ILE A 764 19.69 -34.58 14.06
N THR A 765 19.52 -33.51 14.83
CA THR A 765 18.97 -33.51 16.19
C THR A 765 18.07 -32.30 16.38
N THR A 766 17.20 -32.36 17.39
CA THR A 766 16.37 -31.22 17.82
C THR A 766 17.09 -30.31 18.81
N GLU A 767 18.37 -30.57 19.09
CA GLU A 767 19.16 -29.76 20.02
C GLU A 767 19.60 -28.45 19.36
N GLN A 768 19.89 -27.45 20.20
CA GLN A 768 20.42 -26.17 19.74
C GLN A 768 21.78 -26.36 19.08
N THR A 769 22.10 -25.48 18.13
CA THR A 769 23.40 -25.41 17.47
C THR A 769 24.51 -25.34 18.52
N HIS A 770 25.35 -26.38 18.58
CA HIS A 770 26.48 -26.41 19.49
C HIS A 770 27.61 -25.53 18.95
N HIS A 771 28.56 -25.13 19.80
CA HIS A 771 29.71 -24.33 19.36
C HIS A 771 30.50 -25.01 18.22
N GLU A 772 30.54 -26.35 18.19
CA GLU A 772 31.20 -27.15 17.15
C GLU A 772 30.49 -27.13 15.79
N ASP A 773 29.22 -26.74 15.75
CA ASP A 773 28.41 -26.62 14.54
C ASP A 773 28.60 -25.27 13.83
N ILE A 774 29.15 -24.28 14.55
CA ILE A 774 29.38 -22.93 14.07
C ILE A 774 30.76 -22.88 13.40
N LEU A 775 30.80 -22.39 12.16
CA LEU A 775 32.07 -22.14 11.49
C LEU A 775 32.86 -21.06 12.23
N LYS A 776 34.16 -21.29 12.41
CA LYS A 776 35.07 -20.27 12.92
C LYS A 776 34.99 -19.02 12.06
N GLN A 777 34.80 -17.86 12.71
CA GLN A 777 34.77 -16.58 12.04
C GLN A 777 36.12 -16.28 11.35
N PRO A 778 36.12 -15.88 10.06
CA PRO A 778 37.29 -15.40 9.37
C PRO A 778 37.92 -14.23 10.10
N VAL A 779 39.25 -14.20 10.16
CA VAL A 779 39.96 -13.06 10.73
C VAL A 779 40.11 -11.96 9.70
N LEU A 780 39.68 -10.76 10.07
CA LEU A 780 39.83 -9.53 9.28
C LEU A 780 40.88 -8.62 9.94
N GLU A 781 41.35 -7.64 9.18
CA GLU A 781 42.19 -6.56 9.66
C GLU A 781 41.68 -5.23 9.10
N VAL A 782 41.55 -4.22 9.94
CA VAL A 782 41.35 -2.83 9.50
C VAL A 782 42.71 -2.19 9.33
N LEU A 783 43.08 -1.86 8.11
CA LEU A 783 44.38 -1.26 7.76
C LEU A 783 44.43 0.23 8.09
N SER A 784 43.29 0.92 7.94
CA SER A 784 43.12 2.31 8.33
C SER A 784 41.66 2.60 8.63
N ALA A 785 41.37 3.51 9.55
CA ALA A 785 40.05 4.08 9.75
C ALA A 785 40.14 5.51 10.29
N LYS A 786 39.27 6.40 9.81
CA LYS A 786 39.24 7.81 10.20
C LYS A 786 37.81 8.33 10.27
N LEU A 787 37.53 9.13 11.29
CA LEU A 787 36.35 9.98 11.34
C LEU A 787 36.65 11.26 10.55
N VAL A 788 35.86 11.50 9.53
CA VAL A 788 35.97 12.66 8.65
C VAL A 788 34.68 13.47 8.63
N HIS A 789 34.81 14.75 8.32
CA HIS A 789 33.71 15.65 8.06
C HIS A 789 33.80 16.18 6.63
N TYR A 790 32.76 15.95 5.84
CA TYR A 790 32.66 16.33 4.44
C TYR A 790 31.25 16.84 4.14
N ASP A 791 31.15 18.03 3.55
CA ASP A 791 29.89 18.65 3.12
C ASP A 791 28.77 18.66 4.20
N GLY A 792 29.13 19.07 5.43
CA GLY A 792 28.19 19.14 6.55
C GLY A 792 27.81 17.80 7.19
N SER A 793 28.43 16.69 6.76
CA SER A 793 28.15 15.34 7.26
C SER A 793 29.39 14.65 7.82
N TYR A 794 29.19 13.78 8.81
CA TYR A 794 30.25 12.94 9.38
C TYR A 794 30.21 11.54 8.78
N ALA A 795 31.38 10.98 8.51
CA ALA A 795 31.54 9.62 8.02
C ALA A 795 32.77 8.96 8.63
N ILE A 796 32.75 7.63 8.73
CA ILE A 796 33.97 6.84 8.98
C ILE A 796 34.43 6.25 7.66
N ILE A 797 35.65 6.56 7.25
CA ILE A 797 36.30 5.99 6.07
C ILE A 797 37.46 5.10 6.47
N GLY A 798 37.80 4.10 5.68
CA GLY A 798 38.93 3.23 5.96
C GLY A 798 39.15 2.13 4.94
N GLU A 799 40.03 1.19 5.27
CA GLU A 799 40.28 -0.02 4.47
C GLU A 799 40.28 -1.25 5.38
N VAL A 800 39.56 -2.29 4.95
CA VAL A 800 39.49 -3.59 5.62
C VAL A 800 40.04 -4.67 4.70
N GLN A 801 40.78 -5.63 5.25
CA GLN A 801 41.34 -6.77 4.55
C GLN A 801 40.90 -8.07 5.20
N ASN A 802 40.59 -9.07 4.38
CA ASN A 802 40.44 -10.44 4.84
C ASN A 802 41.83 -11.10 4.96
N ILE A 803 42.38 -11.18 6.16
CA ILE A 803 43.70 -11.80 6.38
C ILE A 803 43.61 -13.33 6.58
N ASP A 804 42.43 -13.93 6.46
CA ASP A 804 42.25 -15.36 6.56
C ASP A 804 42.47 -16.08 5.21
N ASN A 805 42.32 -17.40 5.21
CA ASN A 805 42.37 -18.25 4.02
C ASN A 805 40.98 -18.70 3.52
N VAL A 806 39.91 -18.21 4.15
CA VAL A 806 38.52 -18.45 3.79
C VAL A 806 37.81 -17.13 3.43
N PRO A 807 36.80 -17.14 2.55
CA PRO A 807 36.04 -15.94 2.24
C PRO A 807 35.28 -15.42 3.45
N ALA A 808 35.13 -14.09 3.51
CA ALA A 808 34.47 -13.40 4.58
C ALA A 808 33.29 -12.56 4.08
N ASP A 809 32.13 -12.73 4.71
CA ASP A 809 31.07 -11.74 4.75
C ASP A 809 31.37 -10.74 5.88
N VAL A 810 31.59 -9.50 5.48
CA VAL A 810 32.10 -8.42 6.32
C VAL A 810 30.97 -7.51 6.73
N ILE A 811 30.77 -7.39 8.04
CA ILE A 811 29.88 -6.42 8.65
C ILE A 811 30.73 -5.36 9.33
N LEU A 812 30.56 -4.10 8.93
CA LEU A 812 31.24 -2.95 9.50
C LEU A 812 30.20 -2.08 10.21
N LYS A 813 30.37 -1.88 11.51
CA LYS A 813 29.49 -1.07 12.35
C LYS A 813 30.28 0.07 12.98
N GLY A 814 29.90 1.30 12.65
CA GLY A 814 30.49 2.52 13.19
C GLY A 814 29.61 3.13 14.27
N THR A 815 30.24 3.61 15.35
CA THR A 815 29.58 4.38 16.41
C THR A 815 30.33 5.67 16.67
N LEU A 816 29.63 6.80 16.72
CA LEU A 816 30.19 8.12 17.00
C LEU A 816 29.98 8.51 18.47
N TYR A 817 30.97 9.18 19.05
CA TYR A 817 30.96 9.69 20.41
C TYR A 817 31.47 11.13 20.49
N ASN A 818 31.01 11.86 21.51
CA ASN A 818 31.58 13.17 21.88
C ASN A 818 32.78 13.01 22.86
N ASP A 819 33.30 14.13 23.35
CA ASP A 819 34.44 14.14 24.28
C ASP A 819 34.12 13.45 25.62
N ASP A 820 32.88 13.56 26.09
CA ASP A 820 32.35 12.91 27.31
C ASP A 820 32.02 11.42 27.13
N ASN A 821 32.33 10.82 25.98
CA ASN A 821 32.01 9.44 25.61
C ASN A 821 30.50 9.14 25.58
N LYS A 822 29.65 10.15 25.37
CA LYS A 822 28.23 9.96 25.07
C LYS A 822 28.09 9.48 23.63
N GLN A 823 27.36 8.39 23.43
CA GLN A 823 27.05 7.87 22.10
C GLN A 823 26.11 8.82 21.36
N LEU A 824 26.48 9.21 20.14
CA LEU A 824 25.71 10.13 19.31
C LEU A 824 24.95 9.43 18.19
N ALA A 825 25.57 8.49 17.48
CA ALA A 825 24.94 7.72 16.41
C ALA A 825 25.60 6.37 16.18
N THR A 826 24.89 5.43 15.57
CA THR A 826 25.42 4.12 15.17
C THR A 826 24.81 3.66 13.87
N TYR A 827 25.65 3.28 12.91
CA TYR A 827 25.24 2.83 11.58
C TYR A 827 26.19 1.75 11.07
N ASN A 828 25.67 0.86 10.22
CA ASN A 828 26.51 -0.09 9.49
C ASN A 828 26.91 0.47 8.13
N ALA A 829 28.00 -0.04 7.57
CA ALA A 829 28.31 0.17 6.16
C ALA A 829 27.16 -0.39 5.30
N LYS A 830 26.70 0.46 4.38
CA LYS A 830 25.74 0.13 3.33
C LYS A 830 26.55 -0.30 2.09
N TYR A 831 26.28 0.30 0.93
CA TYR A 831 26.92 -0.10 -0.32
C TYR A 831 28.33 0.44 -0.55
N HIS A 832 28.87 1.33 0.30
CA HIS A 832 30.25 1.84 0.15
C HIS A 832 31.28 0.87 0.71
N VAL A 833 31.15 -0.44 0.45
CA VAL A 833 32.11 -1.47 0.81
C VAL A 833 31.83 -2.75 0.03
N LYS A 834 32.84 -3.59 -0.18
CA LYS A 834 32.64 -4.99 -0.55
C LYS A 834 32.32 -5.80 0.70
N HIS A 835 31.06 -6.14 0.89
CA HIS A 835 30.67 -7.06 1.97
C HIS A 835 31.23 -8.48 1.78
N LYS A 836 31.48 -8.91 0.55
CA LYS A 836 32.03 -10.24 0.25
C LYS A 836 33.51 -10.12 -0.15
N LEU A 837 34.42 -10.50 0.74
CA LEU A 837 35.86 -10.49 0.52
C LEU A 837 36.41 -11.89 0.32
N MET A 838 37.13 -12.09 -0.79
CA MET A 838 37.95 -13.28 -1.00
C MET A 838 39.13 -13.29 -0.01
N PRO A 839 39.78 -14.45 0.23
CA PRO A 839 41.01 -14.50 1.01
C PRO A 839 42.04 -13.49 0.52
N LYS A 840 42.60 -12.70 1.43
CA LYS A 840 43.59 -11.63 1.19
C LYS A 840 43.09 -10.41 0.41
N GLU A 841 41.82 -10.40 -0.02
CA GLU A 841 41.20 -9.24 -0.66
C GLU A 841 41.02 -8.10 0.36
N SER A 842 41.27 -6.87 -0.08
CA SER A 842 40.92 -5.66 0.67
C SER A 842 39.75 -4.91 0.01
N SER A 843 39.09 -4.08 0.81
CA SER A 843 38.08 -3.13 0.35
C SER A 843 38.22 -1.85 1.13
N SER A 844 38.24 -0.73 0.41
CA SER A 844 37.96 0.56 1.00
C SER A 844 36.48 0.61 1.43
N PHE A 845 36.19 1.36 2.51
CA PHE A 845 34.84 1.49 3.02
C PHE A 845 34.49 2.91 3.47
N ARG A 846 33.19 3.23 3.42
CA ARG A 846 32.60 4.42 4.05
C ARG A 846 31.32 4.08 4.81
N ILE A 847 31.24 4.53 6.05
CA ILE A 847 30.04 4.47 6.88
C ILE A 847 29.48 5.89 6.98
N ASN A 848 28.29 6.08 6.40
CA ASN A 848 27.53 7.32 6.54
C ASN A 848 26.60 7.21 7.75
N PHE A 849 26.41 8.33 8.45
CA PHE A 849 25.48 8.42 9.56
C PHE A 849 24.24 9.20 9.09
N GLU A 850 23.18 8.46 8.75
CA GLU A 850 21.94 9.00 8.19
C GLU A 850 20.91 9.34 9.28
N GLY A 851 20.30 10.53 9.18
CA GLY A 851 19.21 10.94 10.04
C GLY A 851 17.90 10.23 9.72
N ILE A 852 17.02 10.14 10.71
CA ILE A 852 15.60 9.97 10.43
C ILE A 852 15.08 11.36 10.09
N ALA A 853 14.83 11.62 8.82
CA ALA A 853 14.17 12.85 8.39
C ALA A 853 12.90 13.08 9.23
N TRP A 854 12.69 14.32 9.67
CA TRP A 854 11.46 14.78 10.35
C TRP A 854 11.19 14.12 11.71
N SER A 855 12.22 13.84 12.51
CA SER A 855 12.06 13.25 13.84
C SER A 855 11.58 14.22 14.92
N ARG A 856 11.59 15.55 14.68
CA ARG A 856 11.07 16.55 15.64
C ARG A 856 9.66 16.98 15.29
N THR A 857 8.82 17.15 16.31
CA THR A 857 7.44 17.67 16.21
C THR A 857 7.32 19.10 15.62
N GLN A 858 8.43 19.78 15.36
CA GLN A 858 8.50 21.16 14.85
C GLN A 858 9.05 21.26 13.42
N ASP A 859 9.49 20.16 12.82
CA ASP A 859 9.98 20.17 11.44
C ASP A 859 8.76 20.25 10.50
N SER A 860 8.61 21.39 9.80
CA SER A 860 7.56 21.55 8.80
C SER A 860 7.80 20.60 7.63
N ILE A 861 6.79 19.81 7.27
CA ILE A 861 6.80 18.94 6.09
C ILE A 861 7.04 19.86 4.86
N PRO A 862 8.12 19.68 4.08
CA PRO A 862 8.35 20.50 2.89
C PRO A 862 7.26 20.23 1.84
N ASP A 863 6.80 21.29 1.17
CA ASP A 863 5.74 21.20 0.14
C ASP A 863 6.16 20.37 -1.10
N THR A 864 7.47 20.16 -1.28
CA THR A 864 8.06 19.32 -2.34
C THR A 864 9.13 18.41 -1.75
N PHE A 865 8.93 17.11 -1.87
CA PHE A 865 9.89 16.08 -1.48
C PHE A 865 11.09 16.07 -2.46
N ASN A 866 12.31 16.32 -1.96
CA ASN A 866 13.54 16.16 -2.73
C ASN A 866 14.12 14.74 -2.52
N PRO A 867 14.17 13.89 -3.55
CA PRO A 867 14.68 12.53 -3.44
C PRO A 867 16.19 12.43 -3.18
N ASP A 868 16.95 13.47 -3.56
CA ASP A 868 18.41 13.50 -3.42
C ASP A 868 18.86 14.13 -2.09
N GLU A 869 17.91 14.54 -1.25
CA GLU A 869 18.17 15.16 0.03
C GLU A 869 18.58 14.10 1.06
N PHE A 870 19.89 13.88 1.17
CA PHE A 870 20.49 13.23 2.33
C PHE A 870 20.13 14.07 3.57
N THR A 871 19.33 13.53 4.49
CA THR A 871 19.10 14.20 5.77
C THR A 871 20.23 13.84 6.71
N PRO A 872 21.18 14.75 6.99
CA PRO A 872 22.24 14.48 7.95
C PRO A 872 21.61 14.24 9.32
N ILE A 873 22.24 13.41 10.16
CA ILE A 873 21.89 13.41 11.58
C ILE A 873 22.22 14.81 12.12
N GLU A 874 21.21 15.54 12.60
CA GLU A 874 21.48 16.66 13.49
C GLU A 874 21.99 16.10 14.81
N PHE A 875 23.30 16.20 15.02
CA PHE A 875 23.90 15.81 16.27
C PHE A 875 23.63 16.88 17.33
N GLU A 876 23.28 16.45 18.55
CA GLU A 876 23.15 17.36 19.69
C GLU A 876 24.47 18.10 19.96
N GLU A 877 25.60 17.45 19.67
CA GLU A 877 26.96 17.95 19.85
C GLU A 877 27.91 17.41 18.75
N GLN A 878 29.07 18.04 18.57
CA GLN A 878 30.05 17.60 17.58
C GLN A 878 30.68 16.23 17.97
N PRO A 879 30.67 15.22 17.08
CA PRO A 879 31.40 13.98 17.30
C PRO A 879 32.91 14.22 17.22
N THR A 880 33.65 13.68 18.18
CA THR A 880 35.11 13.82 18.27
C THR A 880 35.83 12.47 18.30
N LYS A 881 35.12 11.39 18.65
CA LYS A 881 35.65 10.03 18.75
C LYS A 881 34.76 9.06 17.97
N PHE A 882 35.35 7.95 17.54
CA PHE A 882 34.61 6.87 16.91
C PHE A 882 35.03 5.50 17.44
N ASN A 883 34.14 4.53 17.30
CA ASN A 883 34.38 3.11 17.48
C ASN A 883 34.01 2.41 16.17
N LEU A 884 34.82 1.43 15.77
CA LEU A 884 34.53 0.57 14.63
C LEU A 884 34.53 -0.90 15.08
N GLN A 885 33.38 -1.55 14.93
CA GLN A 885 33.22 -2.99 15.15
C GLN A 885 33.12 -3.69 13.80
N VAL A 886 34.02 -4.62 13.55
CA VAL A 886 34.06 -5.42 12.33
C VAL A 886 33.81 -6.87 12.68
N ALA A 887 32.91 -7.52 11.96
CA ALA A 887 32.67 -8.95 12.09
C ALA A 887 32.88 -9.64 10.73
N GLY A 888 33.66 -10.70 10.72
CA GLY A 888 33.83 -11.60 9.58
C GLY A 888 33.03 -12.87 9.79
N ASN A 889 32.21 -13.24 8.82
CA ASN A 889 31.51 -14.53 8.82
C ASN A 889 31.90 -15.35 7.59
N VAL A 890 31.93 -16.67 7.68
CA VAL A 890 32.22 -17.50 6.50
C VAL A 890 31.07 -17.38 5.51
N SER A 891 31.38 -17.09 4.24
CA SER A 891 30.39 -17.07 3.17
C SER A 891 30.78 -18.01 2.03
N GLY A 892 29.80 -18.72 1.49
CA GLY A 892 29.94 -19.56 0.29
C GLY A 892 29.18 -19.03 -0.93
N SER A 893 28.42 -17.93 -0.77
CA SER A 893 27.59 -17.34 -1.82
C SER A 893 28.18 -16.03 -2.34
N ASP A 894 27.85 -15.68 -3.57
CA ASP A 894 28.13 -14.36 -4.17
C ASP A 894 29.62 -13.97 -4.17
N LEU A 895 30.51 -14.94 -4.38
CA LEU A 895 31.98 -14.80 -4.36
C LEU A 895 32.61 -14.59 -5.75
N TYR A 896 31.82 -14.29 -6.77
CA TYR A 896 32.32 -14.18 -8.14
C TYR A 896 33.09 -12.87 -8.35
N LYS A 897 34.33 -12.92 -8.87
CA LYS A 897 35.25 -11.76 -8.98
C LYS A 897 35.97 -11.64 -10.34
N SER A 898 35.38 -12.13 -11.43
CA SER A 898 36.09 -12.25 -12.72
C SER A 898 36.05 -10.99 -13.62
N VAL A 899 36.02 -9.79 -13.04
CA VAL A 899 36.05 -8.52 -13.79
C VAL A 899 37.38 -7.85 -13.66
N VAL A 900 37.83 -7.28 -14.77
CA VAL A 900 39.03 -6.44 -14.81
C VAL A 900 38.71 -5.07 -15.41
N LEU A 901 39.37 -4.04 -14.89
CA LEU A 901 39.38 -2.71 -15.48
C LEU A 901 40.36 -2.69 -16.66
N SER A 902 39.98 -2.01 -17.73
CA SER A 902 40.80 -1.83 -18.93
C SER A 902 40.59 -0.44 -19.52
N ALA A 903 41.57 0.05 -20.28
CA ALA A 903 41.49 1.31 -21.04
C ALA A 903 41.10 2.55 -20.22
N ILE A 904 41.56 2.65 -18.95
CA ILE A 904 41.25 3.80 -18.09
C ILE A 904 41.90 5.07 -18.67
N ASN A 905 41.09 6.11 -18.86
CA ASN A 905 41.49 7.42 -19.31
C ASN A 905 40.91 8.49 -18.37
N VAL A 906 41.80 9.19 -17.68
CA VAL A 906 41.45 10.31 -16.80
C VAL A 906 41.60 11.61 -17.59
N LYS A 907 40.48 12.30 -17.82
CA LYS A 907 40.45 13.63 -18.46
C LYS A 907 39.88 14.65 -17.48
N ASN A 908 40.71 15.54 -16.95
CA ASN A 908 40.43 16.62 -15.98
C ASN A 908 39.28 16.35 -14.99
N LYS A 909 38.02 16.41 -15.43
CA LYS A 909 36.81 16.23 -14.60
C LYS A 909 36.13 14.87 -14.69
N THR A 910 36.62 13.95 -15.53
CA THR A 910 35.97 12.67 -15.83
C THR A 910 36.96 11.52 -15.92
N ILE A 911 36.56 10.36 -15.42
CA ILE A 911 37.23 9.08 -15.62
C ILE A 911 36.37 8.26 -16.58
N ASN A 912 36.98 7.78 -17.66
CA ASN A 912 36.34 6.83 -18.57
C ASN A 912 37.17 5.55 -18.61
N GLY A 913 36.53 4.41 -18.79
CA GLY A 913 37.21 3.13 -18.95
C GLY A 913 36.23 2.00 -19.22
N ASN A 914 36.74 0.79 -19.30
CA ASN A 914 35.95 -0.37 -19.71
C ASN A 914 36.11 -1.51 -18.68
N LEU A 915 34.98 -2.10 -18.30
CA LEU A 915 34.93 -3.33 -17.51
C LEU A 915 34.89 -4.53 -18.45
N PHE A 916 35.86 -5.43 -18.33
CA PHE A 916 35.88 -6.67 -19.09
C PHE A 916 35.59 -7.85 -18.17
N ASN A 917 34.56 -8.64 -18.50
CA ASN A 917 34.23 -9.85 -17.77
C ASN A 917 34.99 -11.04 -18.36
N SER A 918 36.01 -11.48 -17.64
CA SER A 918 36.89 -12.59 -18.01
C SER A 918 36.40 -13.96 -17.55
N GLY A 919 35.20 -14.05 -16.95
CA GLY A 919 34.69 -15.30 -16.39
C GLY A 919 33.47 -15.85 -17.13
N ILE A 920 32.79 -16.80 -16.47
CA ILE A 920 31.72 -17.64 -17.03
C ILE A 920 30.30 -17.23 -16.61
N GLN A 921 30.15 -16.26 -15.70
CA GLN A 921 28.85 -15.75 -15.27
C GLN A 921 28.66 -14.31 -15.75
N GLU A 922 27.42 -13.96 -16.08
CA GLU A 922 27.03 -12.59 -16.40
C GLU A 922 26.96 -11.76 -15.11
N ILE A 923 27.44 -10.53 -15.20
CA ILE A 923 27.51 -9.63 -14.06
C ILE A 923 26.40 -8.62 -14.22
N THR A 924 25.38 -8.79 -13.40
CA THR A 924 24.15 -8.02 -13.54
C THR A 924 24.31 -6.59 -13.07
N ILE A 925 24.97 -6.35 -11.93
CA ILE A 925 25.22 -4.98 -11.43
C ILE A 925 26.70 -4.86 -11.02
N PRO A 926 27.53 -4.25 -11.87
CA PRO A 926 28.89 -3.85 -11.51
C PRO A 926 28.85 -2.57 -10.67
N GLN A 927 29.60 -2.56 -9.59
CA GLN A 927 29.84 -1.40 -8.75
C GLN A 927 31.34 -1.07 -8.76
N LEU A 928 31.67 0.20 -8.93
CA LEU A 928 33.02 0.72 -8.74
C LEU A 928 33.06 1.46 -7.41
N LEU A 929 34.04 1.14 -6.57
CA LEU A 929 34.39 1.94 -5.40
C LEU A 929 35.58 2.81 -5.78
N ILE A 930 35.45 4.12 -5.61
CA ILE A 930 36.44 5.11 -6.03
C ILE A 930 36.95 5.80 -4.78
N THR A 931 38.17 5.48 -4.40
CA THR A 931 38.79 6.01 -3.19
C THR A 931 39.78 7.11 -3.56
N TYR A 932 39.64 8.26 -2.93
CA TYR A 932 40.46 9.46 -3.13
C TYR A 932 41.58 9.54 -2.10
N TYR A 933 42.75 9.96 -2.56
CA TYR A 933 43.97 10.13 -1.76
C TYR A 933 44.61 11.51 -2.01
N ASP A 934 45.27 12.04 -0.99
CA ASP A 934 46.02 13.30 -1.07
C ASP A 934 47.43 13.13 -1.68
N GLU A 935 48.22 14.21 -1.73
CA GLU A 935 49.62 14.21 -2.23
C GLU A 935 50.52 13.21 -1.49
N ASN A 936 50.24 12.96 -0.21
CA ASN A 936 50.96 12.04 0.66
C ASN A 936 50.45 10.59 0.56
N LYS A 937 49.53 10.30 -0.37
CA LYS A 937 48.86 9.00 -0.53
C LYS A 937 48.05 8.58 0.71
N ILE A 938 47.54 9.54 1.46
CA ILE A 938 46.66 9.32 2.60
C ILE A 938 45.21 9.29 2.11
N MET A 939 44.43 8.29 2.55
CA MET A 939 43.01 8.18 2.18
C MET A 939 42.21 9.38 2.71
N VAL A 940 41.42 9.99 1.83
CA VAL A 940 40.63 11.20 2.09
C VAL A 940 39.13 10.94 1.98
N TRP A 941 38.68 10.18 0.98
CA TRP A 941 37.25 9.92 0.78
C TRP A 941 37.02 8.63 -0.01
N VAL A 942 35.84 8.01 0.15
CA VAL A 942 35.40 6.87 -0.67
C VAL A 942 34.06 7.23 -1.30
N ASP A 943 33.97 7.08 -2.61
CA ASP A 943 32.77 7.24 -3.39
C ASP A 943 32.46 5.96 -4.20
N HIS A 944 31.36 5.95 -4.95
CA HIS A 944 30.92 4.79 -5.71
C HIS A 944 30.27 5.16 -7.04
N LEU A 945 30.20 4.18 -7.94
CA LEU A 945 29.41 4.24 -9.17
C LEU A 945 28.77 2.88 -9.44
N PHE A 946 27.45 2.84 -9.61
CA PHE A 946 26.78 1.68 -10.20
C PHE A 946 26.77 1.80 -11.71
N VAL A 947 27.31 0.81 -12.40
CA VAL A 947 27.21 0.75 -13.87
C VAL A 947 25.80 0.30 -14.23
N LYS A 948 25.15 1.09 -15.09
CA LYS A 948 23.71 0.96 -15.41
C LYS A 948 23.37 -0.36 -16.13
N GLU A 949 24.33 -0.87 -16.91
CA GLU A 949 24.23 -2.08 -17.73
C GLU A 949 25.15 -3.18 -17.17
N GLY A 950 24.74 -4.43 -17.33
CA GLY A 950 25.51 -5.59 -16.94
C GLY A 950 26.71 -5.87 -17.85
N VAL A 951 27.62 -6.72 -17.40
CA VAL A 951 28.78 -7.18 -18.19
C VAL A 951 28.66 -8.68 -18.44
N ARG A 952 28.31 -9.04 -19.67
CA ARG A 952 28.23 -10.43 -20.14
C ARG A 952 29.62 -11.08 -20.25
N GLN A 953 29.66 -12.40 -20.34
CA GLN A 953 30.89 -13.18 -20.43
C GLN A 953 31.71 -12.77 -21.66
N GLN A 954 33.02 -12.58 -21.46
CA GLN A 954 33.98 -12.11 -22.48
C GLN A 954 33.56 -10.84 -23.23
N ARG A 955 32.76 -9.98 -22.59
CA ARG A 955 32.33 -8.67 -23.12
C ARG A 955 32.95 -7.53 -22.36
N LYS A 956 32.97 -6.37 -23.01
CA LYS A 956 33.34 -5.09 -22.40
C LYS A 956 32.10 -4.24 -22.19
N GLN A 957 32.06 -3.52 -21.07
CA GLN A 957 31.08 -2.48 -20.80
C GLN A 957 31.79 -1.19 -20.42
N ASP A 958 31.43 -0.10 -21.06
CA ASP A 958 32.03 1.21 -20.78
C ASP A 958 31.42 1.82 -19.52
N PHE A 959 32.25 2.54 -18.76
CA PHE A 959 31.80 3.36 -17.65
C PHE A 959 32.37 4.78 -17.76
N LYS A 960 31.59 5.74 -17.24
CA LYS A 960 31.99 7.12 -17.10
C LYS A 960 31.65 7.60 -15.71
N TYR A 961 32.65 8.14 -15.03
CA TYR A 961 32.53 8.71 -13.69
C TYR A 961 32.93 10.18 -13.71
N GLN A 962 32.17 11.03 -13.02
CA GLN A 962 32.49 12.43 -12.82
C GLN A 962 33.29 12.56 -11.53
N ILE A 963 34.50 13.12 -11.62
CA ILE A 963 35.31 13.41 -10.44
C ILE A 963 34.57 14.45 -9.60
N LEU A 964 34.57 14.27 -8.28
CA LEU A 964 33.94 15.20 -7.34
C LEU A 964 34.48 16.62 -7.58
N LYS A 965 33.60 17.63 -7.57
CA LYS A 965 33.94 18.98 -8.06
C LYS A 965 34.71 19.83 -7.06
N ASP A 966 34.41 19.72 -5.76
CA ASP A 966 35.06 20.40 -4.64
C ASP A 966 34.67 19.72 -3.31
N GLY A 967 35.54 19.80 -2.30
CA GLY A 967 35.14 19.62 -0.89
C GLY A 967 36.31 19.26 0.02
N SER A 968 36.69 20.19 0.90
CA SER A 968 37.73 19.94 1.89
C SER A 968 37.24 18.92 2.91
N VAL A 969 37.75 17.69 2.82
CA VAL A 969 37.52 16.69 3.85
C VAL A 969 38.37 17.04 5.06
N LYS A 970 37.73 17.33 6.19
CA LYS A 970 38.42 17.55 7.45
C LYS A 970 38.51 16.23 8.22
N ILE A 971 39.73 15.78 8.50
CA ILE A 971 39.95 14.66 9.43
C ILE A 971 39.71 15.17 10.85
N ILE A 972 38.81 14.52 11.57
CA ILE A 972 38.46 14.85 12.96
C ILE A 972 39.25 13.96 13.92
N ASN A 973 39.34 12.67 13.59
CA ASN A 973 40.03 11.67 14.42
C ASN A 973 40.50 10.51 13.54
N ASP A 974 41.74 10.07 13.72
CA ASP A 974 42.37 8.94 13.02
C ASP A 974 42.92 7.87 13.97
N ASN A 975 42.53 7.93 15.24
CA ASN A 975 42.97 6.98 16.26
C ASN A 975 42.35 5.59 16.05
N MET A 976 43.21 4.56 15.95
CA MET A 976 42.82 3.16 15.74
C MET A 976 42.62 2.34 17.02
N THR A 977 42.78 2.92 18.22
CA THR A 977 42.67 2.19 19.50
C THR A 977 41.28 1.55 19.72
N ASN A 978 40.20 2.19 19.25
CA ASN A 978 38.82 1.72 19.44
C ASN A 978 38.27 0.94 18.24
N ILE A 979 39.12 0.11 17.63
CA ILE A 979 38.76 -0.74 16.50
C ILE A 979 38.83 -2.21 16.93
N PHE A 980 37.72 -2.91 16.75
CA PHE A 980 37.57 -4.29 17.17
C PHE A 980 37.16 -5.17 15.99
N VAL A 981 37.82 -6.31 15.84
CA VAL A 981 37.49 -7.34 14.85
C VAL A 981 37.10 -8.61 15.57
N ASN A 982 35.91 -9.14 15.29
CA ASN A 982 35.34 -10.32 15.96
C ASN A 982 35.38 -10.20 17.50
N GLY A 983 35.25 -8.97 18.02
CA GLY A 983 35.29 -8.66 19.46
C GLY A 983 36.68 -8.50 20.08
N LEU A 984 37.77 -8.63 19.32
CA LEU A 984 39.15 -8.45 19.79
C LEU A 984 39.78 -7.16 19.22
N PRO A 985 40.75 -6.52 19.92
CA PRO A 985 41.47 -5.37 19.36
C PRO A 985 42.14 -5.70 18.02
N ASN A 986 42.06 -4.77 17.07
CA ASN A 986 42.55 -4.94 15.70
C ASN A 986 44.05 -5.33 15.62
N GLU A 987 44.89 -4.72 16.46
CA GLU A 987 46.33 -4.98 16.48
C GLU A 987 46.66 -6.38 17.01
N ASP A 988 46.01 -6.79 18.10
CA ASP A 988 46.21 -8.08 18.75
C ASP A 988 45.82 -9.25 17.83
N ILE A 989 44.66 -9.13 17.15
CA ILE A 989 44.18 -10.21 16.29
C ILE A 989 45.02 -10.33 15.02
N ALA A 990 45.46 -9.21 14.46
CA ALA A 990 46.24 -9.19 13.23
C ALA A 990 47.67 -9.70 13.45
N SER A 991 48.33 -9.28 14.55
CA SER A 991 49.65 -9.78 14.95
C SER A 991 49.66 -11.28 15.22
N LYS A 992 48.55 -11.85 15.71
CA LYS A 992 48.40 -13.30 15.93
C LYS A 992 48.36 -14.12 14.64
N ILE A 993 47.74 -13.60 13.58
CA ILE A 993 47.59 -14.32 12.30
C ILE A 993 48.77 -14.06 11.36
N VAL A 994 49.28 -12.82 11.32
CA VAL A 994 50.40 -12.41 10.47
C VAL A 994 51.48 -11.74 11.35
N PRO A 995 52.24 -12.53 12.12
CA PRO A 995 53.24 -11.99 13.06
C PRO A 995 54.44 -11.34 12.34
N ASN A 996 54.79 -11.84 11.15
CA ASN A 996 55.89 -11.32 10.34
C ASN A 996 55.32 -10.55 9.16
N ARG A 997 55.14 -9.24 9.32
CA ARG A 997 54.66 -8.38 8.23
C ARG A 997 55.79 -7.99 7.29
N ILE A 998 55.45 -7.90 6.01
CA ILE A 998 56.29 -7.26 5.02
C ILE A 998 55.80 -5.81 4.94
N GLU A 999 56.63 -4.86 5.36
CA GLU A 999 56.33 -3.43 5.18
C GLU A 999 56.21 -3.12 3.69
N ASN A 1000 55.16 -2.37 3.29
CA ASN A 1000 54.88 -2.00 1.90
C ASN A 1000 54.68 -3.19 0.94
N HIS A 1001 54.24 -4.36 1.44
CA HIS A 1001 54.05 -5.58 0.63
C HIS A 1001 53.07 -5.40 -0.55
N GLY A 1002 52.14 -4.47 -0.41
CA GLY A 1002 51.17 -4.11 -1.44
C GLY A 1002 50.98 -2.60 -1.49
N ASP A 1003 51.97 -1.87 -2.02
CA ASP A 1003 51.74 -0.47 -2.39
C ASP A 1003 50.52 -0.41 -3.33
N ALA A 1004 49.49 0.33 -2.91
CA ALA A 1004 48.30 0.50 -3.72
C ALA A 1004 48.69 1.08 -5.08
N GLN A 1005 48.22 0.46 -6.17
CA GLN A 1005 48.37 1.00 -7.51
C GLN A 1005 47.43 2.19 -7.68
N LEU A 1006 47.91 3.36 -7.25
CA LEU A 1006 47.18 4.61 -7.29
C LEU A 1006 47.32 5.29 -8.65
N GLN A 1007 46.21 5.77 -9.21
CA GLN A 1007 46.21 6.56 -10.44
C GLN A 1007 46.27 8.04 -10.10
N LYS A 1008 47.18 8.78 -10.72
CA LYS A 1008 47.30 10.24 -10.51
C LYS A 1008 46.14 10.97 -11.20
N ILE A 1009 45.57 11.97 -10.52
CA ILE A 1009 44.55 12.87 -11.05
C ILE A 1009 44.97 14.32 -10.90
N ASP A 1010 44.36 15.21 -11.68
CA ASP A 1010 44.55 16.67 -11.59
C ASP A 1010 43.31 17.29 -10.94
N HIS A 1011 43.37 17.50 -9.62
CA HIS A 1011 42.28 18.05 -8.80
C HIS A 1011 42.87 18.85 -7.63
N PRO A 1012 42.26 19.98 -7.21
CA PRO A 1012 42.80 20.83 -6.14
C PRO A 1012 42.92 20.11 -4.79
N ASP A 1013 41.95 19.28 -4.43
CA ASP A 1013 41.89 18.62 -3.11
C ASP A 1013 42.37 17.15 -3.10
N PHE A 1014 42.54 16.52 -4.28
CA PHE A 1014 42.81 15.08 -4.40
C PHE A 1014 43.90 14.84 -5.43
N SER A 1015 44.93 14.05 -5.11
CA SER A 1015 46.07 13.83 -6.01
C SER A 1015 46.06 12.45 -6.65
N TYR A 1016 45.45 11.46 -5.99
CA TYR A 1016 45.38 10.11 -6.52
C TYR A 1016 44.02 9.44 -6.25
N ILE A 1017 43.75 8.39 -7.01
CA ILE A 1017 42.57 7.54 -6.84
C ILE A 1017 42.93 6.05 -6.89
N LYS A 1018 42.12 5.24 -6.21
CA LYS A 1018 42.06 3.77 -6.31
C LYS A 1018 40.67 3.38 -6.79
N ILE A 1019 40.57 2.51 -7.80
CA ILE A 1019 39.30 2.00 -8.31
C ILE A 1019 39.22 0.51 -7.98
N GLU A 1020 38.21 0.13 -7.21
CA GLU A 1020 37.93 -1.27 -6.87
C GLU A 1020 36.59 -1.70 -7.48
N ILE A 1021 36.47 -2.97 -7.84
CA ILE A 1021 35.25 -3.50 -8.45
C ILE A 1021 34.55 -4.43 -7.46
N ASN A 1022 33.24 -4.25 -7.32
CA ASN A 1022 32.32 -5.15 -6.66
C ASN A 1022 31.25 -5.58 -7.67
N THR A 1023 30.77 -6.81 -7.59
CA THR A 1023 29.90 -7.38 -8.62
C THR A 1023 28.75 -8.15 -7.99
N TYR A 1024 27.53 -7.77 -8.37
CA TYR A 1024 26.32 -8.52 -8.04
C TYR A 1024 25.85 -9.33 -9.24
N ILE A 1025 25.43 -10.56 -8.98
CA ILE A 1025 24.88 -11.48 -9.98
C ILE A 1025 23.43 -11.77 -9.63
N GLY A 1026 22.52 -11.42 -10.54
CA GLY A 1026 21.08 -11.62 -10.35
C GLY A 1026 20.70 -13.09 -10.28
N SER A 1027 21.21 -13.89 -11.23
CA SER A 1027 20.96 -15.32 -11.34
C SER A 1027 22.28 -16.10 -11.31
N PRO A 1028 22.84 -16.38 -10.13
CA PRO A 1028 24.08 -17.13 -10.02
C PRO A 1028 23.87 -18.58 -10.51
N ASN A 1029 24.80 -19.06 -11.34
CA ASN A 1029 24.83 -20.44 -11.87
C ASN A 1029 25.35 -21.46 -10.86
#